data_AF-A0A4W4FML4-F1
#
_entry.id   AF-A0A4W4FML4-F1
#
_cell.length_a   1.000
_cell.length_b   1.000
_cell.length_c   1.000
_cell.angle_alpha   90.00
_cell.angle_beta   90.00
_cell.angle_gamma   90.00
#
_symmetry.space_group_name_H-M   'P 1'
#
loop_
_entity.id
_entity.type
_entity.pdbx_description
1 polymer ?
#
loop_
_entity_poly.entity_id
_entity_poly.type
_entity_poly.pdbx_seq_one_letter_code
_entity_poly.pdbx_strand_id
1 'polypeptide(L)'
;LATVLLMADNIPSGLLEACVVVGASTDCLRELCQLQGKEKASSLLEAEVLQVHAPPFVAEESVTDGHAPAFSRAQKRRSFLKKKKERPAVSGKNGTKNNNPDIHIADDLSVPKDIDLIALPQLCFPGGLRVASENQEDSYHFLVFTDVFGNQTHGVVVQHYKPIQFSLDIVAYQNGHRSSKAPRLYTPFGICVISKYPYYNALRDCLSSFLVQLKTCRMSDFDEQVKEFSAKLALVPIPPPGHLQVAFRLKPLQIVLPPREDMDWPVVDLDLHLPFLCFRPEQILQVISSILTEQKVVFLSSDWARLTLVAECFMLYIRPLRWQHPFVPVLSHEMLDFLMAPTAYLMGCHLDHLTEVVEDLVLIDIDDGTWCDSDDVLHVCVLLCRVEGLQLHYDLEMCRQGSSNDLWELRAHRRQWQQKLNSDILSVTLELIVNIFRDVHNHLNYEHRVFNNEEYLKSQEPTDQQFYQKVLETHIFHSFLRDRLNRKMDTFTRMEIKTRPEAYRLRTMSDAPRRPTMQEMARKRMSPDIRLRLGMSLPNLLEDRPFLAALYSISVSTDFRLPARPVKTFKLPEFPPPLAYHYVQNYYCELIGLLSKAIDVATPDDSALLARYYYLRGLVNSVTGKRLEALTDFQSLHRTDMDVFPADMVASLVASLQPDERVVAMQRPELKRLISQAQRSSGGQAQPNDDDDSVKRFELPRTHMHLEDFVRRVQESGMAKDTSTIRRLFDALTVGQQKQVDPEVFRIFYTIWKETEAVAQEVDLPAAVLERLEPNECVYKLSSSVKTSHGVGKIALTQRRLFLLTEGRPGYVDVTWFRDIEEVKISSAPLLLMRIPSLKIKTRPRRETFEANLKTECELWHLMIKEMWAGRKMADEHKDPQYMQQALTNALLMDAVVGCLQSQKAIYAASKLAHFDKMKREVPIMVPKTTSETLKHKINPCLDLTSPQAVDILFYTPGQLGMASAAAGGGHPKLWCALSDGTVVVFDAATWSIQQNCIRVGSSRLNCMLGVEEQQLWIGSQDSIIYIINTHSMSCNKQLREHRAEVTSLQAQDHVVAYSSSAEGTVIVWDVATLQVRRHFRLACDRLHSIQLLDGRLWCCKMALPDHLRVCPSSYTSFLVLNEREQVWTGCAGESELCVWHLGDLSRPFNRIQLPESSGVICMIRVKNQIWVGCNGPGGGKSRGKIYVVDTERHRVEKELMAHSDSVQTLCSAEDRYVLSGAAGQDGKIAIWKVE
;
A
#
# COMPACT_ATOMS: atom_id res chain seq x y z
N LEU A 1 -23.19 0.76 -35.06
CA LEU A 1 -21.85 1.26 -35.46
C LEU A 1 -21.18 2.04 -34.33
N ALA A 2 -21.74 3.16 -33.84
CA ALA A 2 -21.18 3.89 -32.68
C ALA A 2 -21.05 3.04 -31.38
N THR A 3 -21.99 2.13 -31.12
CA THR A 3 -21.98 1.24 -29.94
C THR A 3 -20.95 0.10 -30.04
N VAL A 4 -20.54 -0.29 -31.25
CA VAL A 4 -19.50 -1.33 -31.47
C VAL A 4 -18.11 -0.73 -31.33
N LEU A 5 -17.93 0.53 -31.75
CA LEU A 5 -16.70 1.31 -31.53
C LEU A 5 -16.46 1.60 -30.03
N LEU A 6 -17.52 1.90 -29.26
CA LEU A 6 -17.42 2.10 -27.80
C LEU A 6 -16.99 0.84 -27.01
N MET A 7 -17.26 -0.36 -27.54
CA MET A 7 -16.80 -1.61 -26.92
C MET A 7 -15.33 -1.91 -27.25
N ALA A 8 -14.84 -1.50 -28.42
CA ALA A 8 -13.47 -1.78 -28.86
C ALA A 8 -12.40 -1.10 -27.98
N ASP A 9 -12.68 0.12 -27.50
CA ASP A 9 -11.74 0.88 -26.65
C ASP A 9 -11.64 0.35 -25.19
N ASN A 10 -12.53 -0.56 -24.77
CA ASN A 10 -12.67 -0.97 -23.35
C ASN A 10 -12.51 -2.48 -23.09
N ILE A 11 -12.20 -3.28 -24.12
CA ILE A 11 -11.85 -4.69 -23.95
C ILE A 11 -10.33 -4.75 -23.69
N PRO A 12 -9.84 -5.49 -22.67
CA PRO A 12 -8.41 -5.64 -22.43
C PRO A 12 -7.73 -6.17 -23.69
N SER A 13 -6.66 -5.52 -24.10
CA SER A 13 -5.86 -6.00 -25.20
C SER A 13 -5.30 -7.39 -24.90
N GLY A 14 -5.27 -8.22 -25.95
CA GLY A 14 -4.55 -9.49 -25.93
C GLY A 14 -3.04 -9.27 -25.90
N LEU A 15 -2.27 -10.33 -26.14
CA LEU A 15 -0.81 -10.23 -26.21
C LEU A 15 -0.30 -9.26 -27.30
N LEU A 16 -1.08 -9.00 -28.34
CA LEU A 16 -0.70 -8.18 -29.49
C LEU A 16 -1.53 -6.89 -29.57
N GLU A 17 -0.86 -5.74 -29.60
CA GLU A 17 -1.43 -4.45 -30.02
C GLU A 17 -1.24 -4.25 -31.53
N ALA A 18 -0.01 -4.43 -32.02
CA ALA A 18 0.31 -4.34 -33.45
C ALA A 18 1.56 -5.15 -33.79
N CYS A 19 1.62 -5.66 -35.02
CA CYS A 19 2.82 -6.23 -35.64
C CYS A 19 3.18 -5.41 -36.88
N VAL A 20 4.36 -4.81 -36.88
CA VAL A 20 4.80 -3.87 -37.92
C VAL A 20 6.02 -4.42 -38.65
N VAL A 21 6.01 -4.38 -39.98
CA VAL A 21 7.15 -4.72 -40.83
C VAL A 21 7.78 -3.45 -41.34
N VAL A 22 9.08 -3.27 -41.12
CA VAL A 22 9.85 -2.09 -41.51
C VAL A 22 10.98 -2.51 -42.45
N GLY A 23 11.29 -1.72 -43.47
CA GLY A 23 12.45 -1.96 -44.33
C GLY A 23 12.57 -0.94 -45.45
N ALA A 24 13.48 -1.17 -46.39
CA ALA A 24 13.65 -0.30 -47.54
C ALA A 24 12.53 -0.51 -48.57
N SER A 25 12.06 0.58 -49.18
CA SER A 25 11.03 0.51 -50.23
C SER A 25 11.55 -0.19 -51.48
N THR A 26 10.65 -0.84 -52.24
CA THR A 26 11.07 -1.56 -53.46
C THR A 26 11.64 -0.65 -54.55
N ASP A 27 11.25 0.63 -54.55
CA ASP A 27 11.79 1.61 -55.49
C ASP A 27 13.21 2.01 -55.09
N CYS A 28 13.47 2.24 -53.80
CA CYS A 28 14.81 2.51 -53.26
C CYS A 28 15.79 1.35 -53.53
N LEU A 29 15.36 0.11 -53.31
CA LEU A 29 16.16 -1.08 -53.62
C LEU A 29 16.45 -1.22 -55.13
N ARG A 30 15.54 -0.76 -55.99
CA ARG A 30 15.71 -0.80 -57.45
C ARG A 30 16.74 0.24 -57.91
N GLU A 31 16.69 1.45 -57.36
CA GLU A 31 17.66 2.53 -57.60
C GLU A 31 19.08 2.10 -57.18
N LEU A 32 19.24 1.48 -56.01
CA LEU A 32 20.51 0.92 -55.55
C LEU A 32 21.12 -0.10 -56.51
N CYS A 33 20.29 -0.98 -57.07
CA CYS A 33 20.76 -2.00 -58.01
C CYS A 33 21.26 -1.39 -59.33
N GLN A 34 20.77 -0.21 -59.71
CA GLN A 34 21.14 0.53 -60.92
C GLN A 34 22.46 1.32 -60.80
N LEU A 35 22.96 1.59 -59.59
CA LEU A 35 24.27 2.21 -59.37
C LEU A 35 25.41 1.29 -59.88
N GLN A 36 26.65 1.76 -60.05
CA GLN A 36 27.83 0.94 -60.41
C GLN A 36 28.99 1.16 -59.42
N GLY A 37 29.68 0.09 -58.99
CA GLY A 37 30.92 0.18 -58.19
C GLY A 37 30.85 -0.31 -56.74
N LYS A 38 31.93 -0.07 -55.99
CA LYS A 38 32.15 -0.46 -54.57
C LYS A 38 31.23 0.27 -53.57
N GLU A 39 30.54 1.33 -53.99
CA GLU A 39 29.62 2.14 -53.14
C GLU A 39 28.25 1.46 -52.87
N LYS A 40 27.96 0.32 -53.51
CA LYS A 40 26.68 -0.40 -53.38
C LYS A 40 26.40 -1.00 -52.00
N ALA A 41 27.44 -1.44 -51.29
CA ALA A 41 27.30 -2.18 -50.03
C ALA A 41 27.43 -1.29 -48.78
N SER A 42 27.79 -0.01 -48.93
CA SER A 42 27.98 0.94 -47.83
C SER A 42 26.92 2.05 -47.79
N SER A 43 25.92 2.01 -48.68
CA SER A 43 24.87 3.04 -48.77
C SER A 43 23.85 2.88 -47.64
N LEU A 44 23.66 3.93 -46.84
CA LEU A 44 22.57 4.04 -45.88
C LEU A 44 21.25 4.27 -46.61
N LEU A 45 20.20 3.53 -46.25
CA LEU A 45 18.85 3.70 -46.79
C LEU A 45 17.89 4.21 -45.72
N GLU A 46 16.87 4.94 -46.19
CA GLU A 46 15.74 5.33 -45.37
C GLU A 46 14.84 4.12 -45.14
N ALA A 47 14.58 3.81 -43.88
CA ALA A 47 13.66 2.75 -43.48
C ALA A 47 12.23 3.29 -43.48
N GLU A 48 11.29 2.53 -44.04
CA GLU A 48 9.87 2.88 -44.08
C GLU A 48 9.03 1.74 -43.49
N VAL A 49 7.83 2.08 -43.00
CA VAL A 49 6.83 1.06 -42.62
C VAL A 49 6.31 0.40 -43.89
N LEU A 50 6.53 -0.91 -44.03
CA LEU A 50 6.08 -1.69 -45.17
C LEU A 50 4.68 -2.29 -44.95
N GLN A 51 4.39 -2.74 -43.72
CA GLN A 51 3.12 -3.38 -43.36
C GLN A 51 2.78 -3.10 -41.89
N VAL A 52 1.49 -2.96 -41.60
CA VAL A 52 0.96 -2.88 -40.23
C VAL A 52 -0.18 -3.89 -40.10
N HIS A 53 -0.08 -4.78 -39.11
CA HIS A 53 -1.06 -5.82 -38.81
C HIS A 53 -1.54 -5.63 -37.37
N ALA A 54 -2.79 -5.22 -37.17
CA ALA A 54 -3.39 -5.01 -35.85
C ALA A 54 -4.75 -5.72 -35.75
N PRO A 55 -5.17 -6.16 -34.55
CA PRO A 55 -6.53 -6.66 -34.33
C PRO A 55 -7.59 -5.59 -34.65
N PRO A 56 -8.83 -5.98 -35.03
CA PRO A 56 -9.31 -7.35 -35.26
C PRO A 56 -8.92 -7.88 -36.65
N PHE A 57 -8.52 -9.15 -36.71
CA PHE A 57 -8.14 -9.82 -37.96
C PHE A 57 -9.32 -10.41 -38.74
N VAL A 58 -10.47 -10.53 -38.07
CA VAL A 58 -11.69 -11.10 -38.64
C VAL A 58 -12.91 -10.33 -38.17
N ALA A 59 -13.88 -10.11 -39.06
CA ALA A 59 -15.16 -9.47 -38.78
C ALA A 59 -16.33 -10.41 -39.14
N GLU A 60 -17.48 -10.21 -38.51
CA GLU A 60 -18.70 -10.95 -38.77
C GLU A 60 -19.34 -10.47 -40.10
N GLU A 61 -19.53 -11.37 -41.07
CA GLU A 61 -20.31 -11.06 -42.28
C GLU A 61 -21.80 -11.05 -41.91
N SER A 62 -22.39 -9.86 -41.83
CA SER A 62 -23.82 -9.68 -41.54
C SER A 62 -24.70 -10.38 -42.57
N VAL A 63 -25.64 -11.22 -42.10
CA VAL A 63 -26.64 -11.92 -42.92
C VAL A 63 -27.80 -10.96 -43.33
N THR A 64 -28.11 -10.95 -44.63
CA THR A 64 -29.27 -10.34 -45.40
C THR A 64 -29.32 -8.81 -45.50
N ASP A 65 -29.52 -8.12 -46.64
CA ASP A 65 -30.08 -8.42 -47.97
C ASP A 65 -29.61 -7.37 -49.02
N GLY A 66 -29.50 -7.78 -50.30
CA GLY A 66 -29.72 -6.92 -51.48
C GLY A 66 -28.67 -5.86 -51.88
N HIS A 67 -28.01 -6.10 -53.02
CA HIS A 67 -27.14 -5.19 -53.82
C HIS A 67 -25.72 -4.94 -53.29
N ALA A 68 -24.80 -5.75 -53.80
CA ALA A 68 -23.37 -5.44 -53.84
C ALA A 68 -23.09 -4.13 -54.62
N PRO A 69 -22.10 -3.36 -54.16
CA PRO A 69 -21.07 -2.86 -55.04
C PRO A 69 -19.75 -3.58 -54.72
N ALA A 70 -19.10 -4.04 -55.78
CA ALA A 70 -17.91 -4.85 -55.77
C ALA A 70 -16.73 -4.16 -55.05
N PHE A 71 -16.21 -4.78 -53.99
CA PHE A 71 -14.79 -4.67 -53.61
C PHE A 71 -14.22 -6.01 -53.15
N SER A 72 -14.23 -6.98 -54.07
CA SER A 72 -13.17 -7.98 -54.16
C SER A 72 -12.35 -7.66 -55.41
N ARG A 73 -11.40 -6.72 -55.32
CA ARG A 73 -10.35 -6.55 -56.35
C ARG A 73 -9.18 -5.72 -55.80
N ALA A 74 -8.08 -6.42 -55.59
CA ALA A 74 -6.71 -5.93 -55.39
C ALA A 74 -6.49 -4.95 -54.22
N GLN A 75 -5.75 -5.40 -53.20
CA GLN A 75 -4.88 -4.52 -52.44
C GLN A 75 -3.96 -3.79 -53.43
N LYS A 76 -4.31 -2.55 -53.80
CA LYS A 76 -3.36 -1.66 -54.45
C LYS A 76 -2.40 -1.16 -53.37
N ARG A 77 -1.19 -1.71 -53.42
CA ARG A 77 0.07 -1.13 -52.94
C ARG A 77 0.02 0.41 -53.05
N ARG A 78 0.22 1.12 -51.94
CA ARG A 78 0.53 2.55 -51.93
C ARG A 78 1.76 2.76 -51.07
N SER A 79 2.86 3.13 -51.73
CA SER A 79 4.03 3.72 -51.10
C SER A 79 3.64 5.04 -50.45
N PHE A 80 4.24 5.33 -49.30
CA PHE A 80 4.14 6.65 -48.66
C PHE A 80 4.66 7.70 -49.65
N LEU A 81 3.82 8.65 -50.04
CA LEU A 81 4.18 9.73 -50.96
C LEU A 81 5.01 10.78 -50.20
N LYS A 82 6.28 10.93 -50.62
CA LYS A 82 7.23 12.01 -50.30
C LYS A 82 6.57 13.34 -49.89
N LYS A 83 6.90 13.85 -48.69
CA LYS A 83 6.88 15.30 -48.43
C LYS A 83 7.89 15.95 -49.37
N LYS A 84 7.40 16.77 -50.29
CA LYS A 84 8.20 17.54 -51.25
C LYS A 84 9.05 18.55 -50.45
N LYS A 85 10.37 18.37 -50.42
CA LYS A 85 11.34 19.30 -49.85
C LYS A 85 11.12 20.70 -50.46
N GLU A 86 10.64 21.64 -49.66
CA GLU A 86 10.47 23.03 -50.08
C GLU A 86 11.84 23.64 -50.41
N ARG A 87 11.96 24.24 -51.60
CA ARG A 87 13.03 25.18 -51.92
C ARG A 87 12.66 26.54 -51.32
N PRO A 88 13.64 27.34 -50.84
CA PRO A 88 13.34 28.64 -50.25
C PRO A 88 12.74 29.59 -51.30
N ALA A 89 11.60 30.19 -50.98
CA ALA A 89 10.88 31.11 -51.86
C ALA A 89 11.50 32.52 -51.84
N VAL A 90 11.72 33.06 -53.03
CA VAL A 90 11.92 34.49 -53.28
C VAL A 90 10.57 35.21 -53.21
N SER A 91 10.63 36.45 -52.75
CA SER A 91 9.54 37.39 -52.46
C SER A 91 8.51 37.63 -53.58
N GLY A 92 7.26 37.89 -53.19
CA GLY A 92 6.24 38.47 -54.07
C GLY A 92 4.85 38.57 -53.41
N LYS A 93 4.39 39.81 -53.17
CA LYS A 93 3.08 40.18 -52.61
C LYS A 93 1.91 39.94 -53.59
N ASN A 94 0.75 39.53 -53.07
CA ASN A 94 -0.59 40.16 -53.16
C ASN A 94 -1.74 39.15 -53.27
N GLY A 95 -2.80 39.35 -52.46
CA GLY A 95 -4.18 39.33 -52.98
C GLY A 95 -5.13 38.21 -52.52
N THR A 96 -6.07 38.63 -51.67
CA THR A 96 -7.50 38.23 -51.59
C THR A 96 -7.93 36.91 -50.93
N LYS A 97 -8.75 37.11 -49.88
CA LYS A 97 -9.59 36.16 -49.15
C LYS A 97 -10.64 35.54 -50.07
N ASN A 98 -10.87 34.23 -49.93
CA ASN A 98 -12.18 33.62 -50.16
C ASN A 98 -12.39 32.47 -49.17
N ASN A 99 -13.49 32.55 -48.43
CA ASN A 99 -14.01 31.51 -47.54
C ASN A 99 -14.72 30.43 -48.38
N ASN A 100 -14.43 29.16 -48.11
CA ASN A 100 -15.42 28.07 -48.14
C ASN A 100 -14.92 26.89 -47.29
N PRO A 101 -15.85 26.10 -46.70
CA PRO A 101 -15.56 25.11 -45.66
C PRO A 101 -15.28 23.70 -46.23
N ASP A 102 -14.79 22.83 -45.35
CA ASP A 102 -14.72 21.36 -45.47
C ASP A 102 -13.75 20.77 -46.51
N ILE A 103 -12.48 20.64 -46.09
CA ILE A 103 -11.61 19.55 -46.55
C ILE A 103 -11.74 18.43 -45.52
N HIS A 104 -12.55 17.42 -45.86
CA HIS A 104 -12.49 16.11 -45.22
C HIS A 104 -11.08 15.54 -45.42
N ILE A 105 -10.26 15.58 -44.37
CA ILE A 105 -9.11 14.70 -44.24
C ILE A 105 -9.71 13.29 -44.09
N ALA A 106 -9.32 12.40 -45.00
CA ALA A 106 -9.83 11.04 -45.05
C ALA A 106 -9.51 10.28 -43.75
N ASP A 107 -10.56 9.87 -43.04
CA ASP A 107 -10.50 9.02 -41.86
C ASP A 107 -9.94 7.61 -42.17
N ASP A 108 -8.95 7.25 -41.35
CA ASP A 108 -8.73 5.98 -40.65
C ASP A 108 -8.61 4.63 -41.39
N LEU A 109 -7.41 4.05 -41.26
CA LEU A 109 -7.15 2.61 -41.25
C LEU A 109 -6.47 2.23 -39.91
N SER A 110 -7.16 1.42 -39.09
CA SER A 110 -6.68 0.37 -38.16
C SER A 110 -5.30 0.47 -37.46
N VAL A 111 -4.85 1.64 -37.04
CA VAL A 111 -3.69 1.78 -36.14
C VAL A 111 -4.22 2.22 -34.78
N PRO A 112 -3.88 1.54 -33.66
CA PRO A 112 -4.24 2.01 -32.33
C PRO A 112 -3.81 3.48 -32.15
N LYS A 113 -4.69 4.31 -31.57
CA LYS A 113 -4.49 5.77 -31.45
C LYS A 113 -3.21 6.16 -30.68
N ASP A 114 -2.64 5.23 -29.93
CA ASP A 114 -1.52 5.45 -29.02
C ASP A 114 -0.17 5.02 -29.61
N ILE A 115 -0.10 4.50 -30.84
CA ILE A 115 1.16 4.04 -31.48
C ILE A 115 1.63 5.05 -32.53
N ASP A 116 2.70 5.77 -32.23
CA ASP A 116 3.36 6.64 -33.21
C ASP A 116 4.22 5.82 -34.19
N LEU A 117 3.67 5.59 -35.38
CA LEU A 117 4.37 4.88 -36.46
C LEU A 117 5.46 5.71 -37.14
N ILE A 118 5.60 7.00 -36.83
CA ILE A 118 6.56 7.90 -37.48
C ILE A 118 7.99 7.61 -37.01
N ALA A 119 8.20 7.46 -35.70
CA ALA A 119 9.52 7.17 -35.14
C ALA A 119 9.93 5.68 -35.26
N LEU A 120 8.95 4.80 -35.45
CA LEU A 120 9.14 3.35 -35.42
C LEU A 120 10.18 2.81 -36.42
N PRO A 121 10.28 3.28 -37.68
CA PRO A 121 11.31 2.82 -38.60
C PRO A 121 12.73 3.07 -38.11
N GLN A 122 12.95 4.24 -37.50
CA GLN A 122 14.25 4.64 -36.97
C GLN A 122 14.60 3.84 -35.72
N LEU A 123 13.62 3.51 -34.88
CA LEU A 123 13.80 2.66 -33.70
C LEU A 123 13.97 1.17 -34.05
N CYS A 124 13.41 0.71 -35.17
CA CYS A 124 13.67 -0.63 -35.70
C CYS A 124 15.06 -0.76 -36.32
N PHE A 125 15.66 0.34 -36.77
CA PHE A 125 17.01 0.41 -37.34
C PHE A 125 17.80 1.59 -36.73
N PRO A 126 18.13 1.55 -35.42
CA PRO A 126 18.67 2.71 -34.71
C PRO A 126 20.04 3.16 -35.22
N GLY A 127 20.86 2.25 -35.78
CA GLY A 127 22.11 2.54 -36.49
C GLY A 127 21.95 2.80 -38.00
N GLY A 128 20.71 2.93 -38.49
CA GLY A 128 20.35 3.06 -39.90
C GLY A 128 20.27 1.74 -40.66
N LEU A 129 19.50 1.72 -41.75
CA LEU A 129 19.32 0.54 -42.58
C LEU A 129 20.45 0.44 -43.61
N ARG A 130 21.24 -0.64 -43.56
CA ARG A 130 22.37 -0.88 -44.47
C ARG A 130 22.22 -2.20 -45.24
N VAL A 131 22.63 -2.22 -46.50
CA VAL A 131 22.64 -3.42 -47.35
C VAL A 131 23.93 -4.19 -47.12
N ALA A 132 23.84 -5.52 -46.96
CA ALA A 132 25.00 -6.39 -46.77
C ALA A 132 25.35 -7.17 -48.05
N SER A 133 26.63 -7.47 -48.23
CA SER A 133 27.11 -8.36 -49.31
C SER A 133 26.90 -9.84 -49.01
N GLU A 134 26.64 -10.19 -47.75
CA GLU A 134 26.45 -11.55 -47.25
C GLU A 134 25.23 -11.59 -46.33
N ASN A 135 24.69 -12.79 -46.11
CA ASN A 135 23.58 -12.98 -45.20
C ASN A 135 24.09 -12.90 -43.75
N GLN A 136 23.65 -11.89 -43.00
CA GLN A 136 24.03 -11.74 -41.59
C GLN A 136 23.12 -12.57 -40.68
N GLU A 137 23.56 -12.76 -39.43
CA GLU A 137 22.74 -13.38 -38.39
C GLU A 137 21.58 -12.46 -37.98
N ASP A 138 20.49 -13.08 -37.50
CA ASP A 138 19.32 -12.33 -37.04
C ASP A 138 19.65 -11.65 -35.72
N SER A 139 19.41 -10.35 -35.63
CA SER A 139 19.58 -9.58 -34.39
C SER A 139 18.22 -9.23 -33.78
N TYR A 140 18.19 -9.13 -32.45
CA TYR A 140 17.00 -8.76 -31.69
C TYR A 140 17.30 -7.58 -30.80
N HIS A 141 16.36 -6.66 -30.68
CA HIS A 141 16.39 -5.62 -29.66
C HIS A 141 14.98 -5.29 -29.19
N PHE A 142 14.91 -4.52 -28.12
CA PHE A 142 13.67 -4.25 -27.41
C PHE A 142 13.42 -2.74 -27.39
N LEU A 143 12.16 -2.35 -27.39
CA LEU A 143 11.71 -0.97 -27.44
C LEU A 143 10.70 -0.70 -26.33
N VAL A 144 10.71 0.53 -25.82
CA VAL A 144 9.68 1.04 -24.92
C VAL A 144 9.20 2.37 -25.48
N PHE A 145 7.89 2.49 -25.70
CA PHE A 145 7.24 3.73 -26.10
C PHE A 145 6.51 4.30 -24.89
N THR A 146 6.83 5.53 -24.55
CA THR A 146 6.22 6.25 -23.42
C THR A 146 5.28 7.32 -23.98
N ASP A 147 4.00 7.29 -23.58
CA ASP A 147 3.02 8.30 -23.98
C ASP A 147 3.11 9.58 -23.12
N VAL A 148 2.29 10.59 -23.44
CA VAL A 148 2.26 11.87 -22.72
C VAL A 148 1.77 11.77 -21.26
N PHE A 149 1.15 10.66 -20.89
CA PHE A 149 0.67 10.36 -19.55
C PHE A 149 1.63 9.45 -18.76
N GLY A 150 2.77 9.07 -19.36
CA GLY A 150 3.75 8.16 -18.78
C GLY A 150 3.37 6.67 -18.87
N ASN A 151 2.34 6.31 -19.64
CA ASN A 151 2.03 4.91 -19.91
C ASN A 151 3.06 4.34 -20.90
N GLN A 152 3.43 3.08 -20.67
CA GLN A 152 4.45 2.39 -21.45
C GLN A 152 3.84 1.28 -22.29
N THR A 153 4.23 1.23 -23.57
CA THR A 153 4.01 0.08 -24.46
C THR A 153 5.35 -0.49 -24.88
N HIS A 154 5.40 -1.80 -25.11
CA HIS A 154 6.65 -2.54 -25.18
C HIS A 154 6.74 -3.25 -26.54
N GLY A 155 7.88 -3.12 -27.20
CA GLY A 155 8.14 -3.69 -28.52
C GLY A 155 9.30 -4.68 -28.50
N VAL A 156 9.22 -5.73 -29.30
CA VAL A 156 10.35 -6.61 -29.62
C VAL A 156 10.57 -6.60 -31.12
N VAL A 157 11.78 -6.27 -31.52
CA VAL A 157 12.18 -6.17 -32.93
C VAL A 157 13.13 -7.30 -33.27
N VAL A 158 12.92 -7.93 -34.42
CA VAL A 158 13.92 -8.79 -35.05
C VAL A 158 14.31 -8.21 -36.41
N GLN A 159 15.61 -8.10 -36.67
CA GLN A 159 16.14 -7.72 -37.97
C GLN A 159 16.58 -8.99 -38.70
N HIS A 160 15.90 -9.30 -39.81
CA HIS A 160 16.22 -10.47 -40.65
C HIS A 160 16.69 -10.01 -42.03
N TYR A 161 17.77 -10.62 -42.53
CA TYR A 161 18.33 -10.32 -43.85
C TYR A 161 17.70 -11.18 -44.94
N LYS A 162 17.29 -10.55 -46.04
CA LYS A 162 16.76 -11.22 -47.23
C LYS A 162 17.53 -10.89 -48.50
N PRO A 163 17.67 -11.85 -49.42
CA PRO A 163 18.32 -11.59 -50.70
C PRO A 163 17.46 -10.64 -51.55
N ILE A 164 18.09 -9.63 -52.12
CA ILE A 164 17.45 -8.73 -53.07
C ILE A 164 17.27 -9.48 -54.40
N GLN A 165 16.01 -9.81 -54.75
CA GLN A 165 15.67 -10.49 -56.00
C GLN A 165 15.00 -9.50 -56.96
N PHE A 166 15.75 -9.01 -57.95
CA PHE A 166 15.17 -8.36 -59.13
C PHE A 166 15.17 -9.36 -60.28
N SER A 167 14.02 -9.55 -60.93
CA SER A 167 13.91 -10.29 -62.18
C SER A 167 14.82 -9.65 -63.21
N LEU A 168 15.95 -10.30 -63.48
CA LEU A 168 17.00 -9.90 -64.40
C LEU A 168 16.56 -10.18 -65.86
N ASP A 169 15.33 -9.84 -66.22
CA ASP A 169 14.77 -10.16 -67.55
C ASP A 169 14.92 -9.01 -68.58
N ILE A 170 15.51 -7.87 -68.21
CA ILE A 170 15.61 -6.70 -69.12
C ILE A 170 17.01 -6.49 -69.72
N VAL A 171 18.07 -7.19 -69.26
CA VAL A 171 19.45 -6.92 -69.76
C VAL A 171 20.10 -8.11 -70.48
N ALA A 172 19.45 -9.29 -70.56
CA ALA A 172 20.05 -10.48 -71.17
C ALA A 172 19.92 -10.60 -72.71
N TYR A 173 19.35 -9.61 -73.41
CA TYR A 173 19.18 -9.66 -74.87
C TYR A 173 20.02 -8.66 -75.67
N GLN A 174 21.11 -8.13 -75.11
CA GLN A 174 22.13 -7.48 -75.94
C GLN A 174 23.53 -7.99 -75.56
N ASN A 175 24.10 -8.76 -76.50
CA ASN A 175 25.49 -9.18 -76.60
C ASN A 175 26.00 -10.22 -75.59
N GLY A 176 25.75 -11.50 -75.90
CA GLY A 176 26.79 -12.51 -76.24
C GLY A 176 28.00 -12.78 -75.33
N HIS A 177 28.17 -12.13 -74.19
CA HIS A 177 29.26 -12.39 -73.24
C HIS A 177 28.71 -12.82 -71.89
N ARG A 178 29.12 -14.02 -71.46
CA ARG A 178 28.88 -14.54 -70.10
C ARG A 178 29.56 -13.62 -69.08
N SER A 179 28.79 -12.69 -68.51
CA SER A 179 29.24 -11.85 -67.42
C SER A 179 29.10 -12.59 -66.08
N SER A 180 30.13 -12.43 -65.24
CA SER A 180 30.23 -12.83 -63.83
C SER A 180 28.88 -12.79 -63.10
N LYS A 181 28.57 -13.82 -62.30
CA LYS A 181 27.43 -13.79 -61.35
C LYS A 181 27.47 -12.47 -60.59
N ALA A 182 26.42 -11.65 -60.71
CA ALA A 182 26.31 -10.43 -59.92
C ALA A 182 26.35 -10.77 -58.42
N PRO A 183 27.03 -9.97 -57.57
CA PRO A 183 27.06 -10.23 -56.13
C PRO A 183 25.63 -10.19 -55.56
N ARG A 184 25.27 -11.22 -54.80
CA ARG A 184 23.95 -11.35 -54.17
C ARG A 184 23.91 -10.44 -52.95
N LEU A 185 23.28 -9.28 -53.09
CA LEU A 185 23.09 -8.33 -51.99
C LEU A 185 21.90 -8.75 -51.11
N TYR A 186 22.00 -8.43 -49.82
CA TYR A 186 20.98 -8.72 -48.80
C TYR A 186 20.51 -7.41 -48.16
N THR A 187 19.20 -7.24 -48.05
CA THR A 187 18.59 -6.10 -47.34
C THR A 187 17.93 -6.58 -46.06
N PRO A 188 18.14 -5.89 -44.93
CA PRO A 188 17.46 -6.22 -43.70
C PRO A 188 16.03 -5.66 -43.71
N PHE A 189 15.13 -6.38 -43.06
CA PHE A 189 13.81 -5.88 -42.69
C PHE A 189 13.56 -6.21 -41.21
N GLY A 190 12.91 -5.28 -40.52
CA GLY A 190 12.53 -5.39 -39.12
C GLY A 190 11.11 -5.92 -39.01
N ILE A 191 10.87 -6.89 -38.13
CA ILE A 191 9.52 -7.23 -37.65
C ILE A 191 9.44 -6.79 -36.19
N CYS A 192 8.57 -5.83 -35.90
CA CYS A 192 8.32 -5.32 -34.55
C CYS A 192 6.97 -5.82 -34.05
N VAL A 193 6.97 -6.55 -32.93
CA VAL A 193 5.75 -6.98 -32.21
C VAL A 193 5.56 -6.08 -31.00
N ILE A 194 4.42 -5.40 -30.93
CA ILE A 194 4.08 -4.43 -29.89
C ILE A 194 3.01 -5.02 -28.96
N SER A 195 3.24 -4.90 -27.66
CA SER A 195 2.40 -5.39 -26.57
C SER A 195 2.24 -4.32 -25.49
N LYS A 196 1.09 -4.31 -24.81
CA LYS A 196 0.85 -3.45 -23.64
C LYS A 196 1.77 -3.77 -22.46
N TYR A 197 2.19 -5.03 -22.33
CA TYR A 197 3.01 -5.50 -21.20
C TYR A 197 4.39 -6.00 -21.68
N PRO A 198 5.44 -5.92 -20.83
CA PRO A 198 6.84 -6.24 -21.16
C PRO A 198 7.11 -7.76 -21.22
N TYR A 199 6.42 -8.49 -22.10
CA TYR A 199 6.64 -9.92 -22.35
C TYR A 199 7.87 -10.18 -23.25
N TYR A 200 9.02 -9.59 -22.90
CA TYR A 200 10.21 -9.54 -23.76
C TYR A 200 10.70 -10.92 -24.19
N ASN A 201 10.92 -11.83 -23.24
CA ASN A 201 11.39 -13.18 -23.53
C ASN A 201 10.34 -13.99 -24.35
N ALA A 202 9.06 -13.91 -23.97
CA ALA A 202 8.00 -14.62 -24.67
C ALA A 202 7.79 -14.13 -26.11
N LEU A 203 7.85 -12.81 -26.35
CA LEU A 203 7.73 -12.21 -27.68
C LEU A 203 8.96 -12.49 -28.55
N ARG A 204 10.18 -12.49 -27.97
CA ARG A 204 11.40 -12.94 -28.65
C ARG A 204 11.26 -14.40 -29.10
N ASP A 205 10.73 -15.27 -28.23
CA ASP A 205 10.49 -16.68 -28.56
C ASP A 205 9.40 -16.85 -29.63
N CYS A 206 8.37 -15.99 -29.65
CA CYS A 206 7.37 -15.93 -30.72
C CYS A 206 8.03 -15.61 -32.06
N LEU A 207 8.83 -14.55 -32.13
CA LEU A 207 9.55 -14.14 -33.33
C LEU A 207 10.56 -15.19 -33.79
N SER A 208 11.27 -15.82 -32.85
CA SER A 208 12.21 -16.91 -33.14
C SER A 208 11.51 -18.10 -33.79
N SER A 209 10.34 -18.50 -33.26
CA SER A 209 9.52 -19.57 -33.84
C SER A 209 9.02 -19.20 -35.23
N PHE A 210 8.64 -17.94 -35.43
CA PHE A 210 8.17 -17.43 -36.71
C PHE A 210 9.28 -17.34 -37.76
N LEU A 211 10.49 -16.93 -37.39
CA LEU A 211 11.63 -16.87 -38.31
C LEU A 211 12.00 -18.23 -38.89
N VAL A 212 11.87 -19.32 -38.12
CA VAL A 212 12.06 -20.68 -38.64
C VAL A 212 11.09 -20.97 -39.79
N GLN A 213 9.82 -20.59 -39.63
CA GLN A 213 8.79 -20.75 -40.66
C GLN A 213 9.09 -19.84 -41.87
N LEU A 214 9.42 -18.56 -41.62
CA LEU A 214 9.73 -17.59 -42.66
C LEU A 214 10.95 -17.98 -43.52
N LYS A 215 12.02 -18.50 -42.93
CA LYS A 215 13.22 -18.95 -43.65
C LYS A 215 12.93 -20.09 -44.61
N THR A 216 11.93 -20.91 -44.32
CA THR A 216 11.49 -22.03 -45.17
C THR A 216 10.40 -21.64 -46.18
N CYS A 217 9.83 -20.45 -46.04
CA CYS A 217 8.69 -19.97 -46.80
C CYS A 217 9.10 -19.38 -48.17
N ARG A 218 8.21 -19.44 -49.16
CA ARG A 218 8.41 -18.72 -50.43
C ARG A 218 8.22 -17.22 -50.19
N MET A 219 8.97 -16.42 -50.95
CA MET A 219 8.89 -14.95 -50.88
C MET A 219 7.50 -14.40 -51.22
N SER A 220 6.71 -15.11 -52.03
CA SER A 220 5.33 -14.74 -52.38
C SER A 220 4.37 -14.79 -51.19
N ASP A 221 4.66 -15.61 -50.20
CA ASP A 221 3.73 -15.95 -49.13
C ASP A 221 4.07 -15.14 -47.84
N PHE A 222 5.10 -14.29 -47.90
CA PHE A 222 5.61 -13.53 -46.75
C PHE A 222 4.51 -12.71 -46.06
N ASP A 223 3.73 -11.96 -46.83
CA ASP A 223 2.68 -11.07 -46.30
C ASP A 223 1.58 -11.87 -45.59
N GLU A 224 1.20 -13.01 -46.16
CA GLU A 224 0.18 -13.90 -45.58
C GLU A 224 0.69 -14.56 -44.30
N GLN A 225 1.95 -15.00 -44.27
CA GLN A 225 2.57 -15.59 -43.08
C GLN A 225 2.70 -14.60 -41.92
N VAL A 226 3.10 -13.34 -42.19
CA VAL A 226 3.15 -12.29 -41.16
C VAL A 226 1.75 -12.01 -40.62
N LYS A 227 0.75 -11.93 -41.51
CA LYS A 227 -0.64 -11.71 -41.11
C LYS A 227 -1.19 -12.86 -40.27
N GLU A 228 -0.91 -14.11 -40.65
CA GLU A 228 -1.32 -15.30 -39.91
C GLU A 228 -0.65 -15.37 -38.53
N PHE A 229 0.66 -15.09 -38.45
CA PHE A 229 1.39 -15.00 -37.19
C PHE A 229 0.80 -13.94 -36.25
N SER A 230 0.56 -12.74 -36.78
CA SER A 230 -0.05 -11.63 -36.02
C SER A 230 -1.43 -12.01 -35.49
N ALA A 231 -2.25 -12.64 -36.33
CA ALA A 231 -3.58 -13.10 -35.94
C ALA A 231 -3.55 -14.18 -34.85
N LYS A 232 -2.55 -15.08 -34.84
CA LYS A 232 -2.37 -16.05 -33.73
C LYS A 232 -2.07 -15.37 -32.40
N LEU A 233 -1.17 -14.38 -32.38
CA LEU A 233 -0.82 -13.65 -31.16
C LEU A 233 -2.00 -12.86 -30.59
N ALA A 234 -2.86 -12.32 -31.45
CA ALA A 234 -4.07 -11.61 -31.04
C ALA A 234 -5.09 -12.49 -30.28
N LEU A 235 -5.05 -13.82 -30.45
CA LEU A 235 -5.92 -14.78 -29.77
C LEU A 235 -5.42 -15.18 -28.38
N VAL A 236 -4.26 -14.68 -27.94
CA VAL A 236 -3.64 -15.02 -26.66
C VAL A 236 -4.09 -14.01 -25.58
N PRO A 237 -4.86 -14.44 -24.56
CA PRO A 237 -5.23 -13.58 -23.45
C PRO A 237 -4.07 -13.35 -22.49
N ILE A 238 -4.03 -12.15 -21.88
CA ILE A 238 -3.08 -11.83 -20.83
C ILE A 238 -3.48 -12.54 -19.52
N PRO A 239 -2.53 -13.18 -18.80
CA PRO A 239 -2.83 -13.80 -17.50
C PRO A 239 -3.29 -12.76 -16.47
N PRO A 240 -4.33 -13.06 -15.66
CA PRO A 240 -4.72 -12.22 -14.54
C PRO A 240 -3.66 -12.23 -13.43
N PRO A 241 -3.57 -11.19 -12.58
CA PRO A 241 -2.63 -11.17 -11.47
C PRO A 241 -2.80 -12.34 -10.48
N GLY A 242 -1.69 -12.82 -9.91
CA GLY A 242 -1.57 -13.90 -8.95
C GLY A 242 -0.83 -15.12 -9.51
N HIS A 243 -1.39 -16.32 -9.31
CA HIS A 243 -0.64 -17.57 -9.43
C HIS A 243 -1.02 -18.42 -10.66
N LEU A 244 -1.67 -17.81 -11.66
CA LEU A 244 -2.11 -18.48 -12.88
C LEU A 244 -1.34 -17.97 -14.10
N GLN A 245 -0.46 -18.80 -14.66
CA GLN A 245 0.25 -18.50 -15.90
C GLN A 245 -0.47 -19.09 -17.12
N VAL A 246 -0.33 -18.44 -18.28
CA VAL A 246 -0.94 -18.87 -19.55
C VAL A 246 0.15 -19.42 -20.46
N ALA A 247 -0.08 -20.56 -21.11
CA ALA A 247 0.87 -21.18 -22.03
C ALA A 247 0.23 -21.53 -23.37
N PHE A 248 0.95 -21.33 -24.47
CA PHE A 248 0.50 -21.63 -25.83
C PHE A 248 1.63 -22.17 -26.70
N ARG A 249 1.29 -22.75 -27.86
CA ARG A 249 2.27 -23.42 -28.73
C ARG A 249 2.40 -22.69 -30.07
N LEU A 250 3.63 -22.26 -30.39
CA LEU A 250 4.03 -21.79 -31.72
C LEU A 250 5.17 -22.67 -32.19
N LYS A 251 4.87 -23.67 -33.04
CA LYS A 251 5.85 -24.70 -33.43
C LYS A 251 7.16 -24.06 -33.95
N PRO A 252 8.33 -24.47 -33.41
CA PRO A 252 8.55 -25.63 -32.54
C PRO A 252 8.45 -25.36 -31.02
N LEU A 253 8.21 -24.12 -30.58
CA LEU A 253 8.27 -23.73 -29.18
C LEU A 253 6.91 -23.77 -28.46
N GLN A 254 6.96 -23.99 -27.15
CA GLN A 254 5.86 -23.70 -26.24
C GLN A 254 6.26 -22.49 -25.39
N ILE A 255 5.41 -21.47 -25.44
CA ILE A 255 5.63 -20.14 -24.87
C ILE A 255 4.77 -20.01 -23.62
N VAL A 256 5.30 -19.37 -22.59
CA VAL A 256 4.62 -19.18 -21.30
C VAL A 256 4.62 -17.70 -20.96
N LEU A 257 3.45 -17.17 -20.64
CA LEU A 257 3.26 -15.81 -20.15
C LEU A 257 3.18 -15.84 -18.62
N PRO A 258 4.19 -15.31 -17.90
CA PRO A 258 4.13 -15.21 -16.45
C PRO A 258 3.05 -14.21 -16.00
N PRO A 259 2.33 -14.47 -14.90
CA PRO A 259 1.38 -13.52 -14.33
C PRO A 259 2.09 -12.38 -13.60
N ARG A 260 1.37 -11.28 -13.40
CA ARG A 260 1.75 -10.26 -12.40
C ARG A 260 1.50 -10.81 -11.00
N GLU A 261 2.28 -10.40 -10.00
CA GLU A 261 2.01 -10.82 -8.60
C GLU A 261 0.72 -10.20 -8.06
N ASP A 262 0.62 -8.86 -8.16
CA ASP A 262 -0.51 -8.03 -7.73
C ASP A 262 -0.92 -7.07 -8.88
N MET A 263 -2.09 -6.43 -8.80
CA MET A 263 -2.58 -5.49 -9.83
C MET A 263 -1.59 -4.34 -10.14
N ASP A 264 -0.93 -3.85 -9.10
CA ASP A 264 0.01 -2.74 -9.16
C ASP A 264 1.42 -3.15 -9.58
N TRP A 265 1.71 -4.45 -9.66
CA TRP A 265 3.05 -4.99 -9.94
C TRP A 265 3.28 -5.19 -11.45
N PRO A 266 4.45 -4.81 -12.00
CA PRO A 266 4.76 -5.05 -13.40
C PRO A 266 4.92 -6.55 -13.71
N VAL A 267 4.75 -6.91 -14.99
CA VAL A 267 5.11 -8.23 -15.49
C VAL A 267 6.63 -8.35 -15.48
N VAL A 268 7.16 -9.49 -15.01
CA VAL A 268 8.60 -9.78 -15.05
C VAL A 268 8.84 -10.93 -16.02
N ASP A 269 9.15 -10.61 -17.27
CA ASP A 269 9.51 -11.57 -18.34
C ASP A 269 10.89 -11.23 -18.94
N LEU A 270 11.84 -10.95 -18.05
CA LEU A 270 13.24 -10.67 -18.36
C LEU A 270 14.18 -11.18 -17.25
N ASP A 271 15.45 -11.27 -17.57
CA ASP A 271 16.46 -11.85 -16.69
C ASP A 271 17.05 -10.78 -15.76
N LEU A 272 16.60 -10.74 -14.51
CA LEU A 272 16.99 -9.67 -13.58
C LEU A 272 18.45 -9.69 -13.16
N HIS A 273 19.20 -10.75 -13.45
CA HIS A 273 20.61 -10.80 -13.09
C HIS A 273 21.53 -10.02 -14.05
N LEU A 274 21.00 -9.48 -15.16
CA LEU A 274 21.81 -8.80 -16.18
C LEU A 274 22.65 -7.63 -15.65
N PRO A 275 22.14 -6.68 -14.83
CA PRO A 275 22.97 -5.62 -14.27
C PRO A 275 24.12 -6.15 -13.38
N PHE A 276 23.94 -7.28 -12.70
CA PHE A 276 24.99 -7.90 -11.88
C PHE A 276 26.08 -8.58 -12.72
N LEU A 277 25.83 -8.82 -14.01
CA LEU A 277 26.85 -9.29 -14.95
C LEU A 277 27.62 -8.12 -15.59
N CYS A 278 27.01 -6.93 -15.68
CA CYS A 278 27.60 -5.74 -16.29
C CYS A 278 28.32 -4.84 -15.28
N PHE A 279 27.85 -4.78 -14.02
CA PHE A 279 28.30 -3.82 -13.03
C PHE A 279 28.72 -4.48 -11.72
N ARG A 280 29.66 -3.83 -11.02
CA ARG A 280 29.92 -4.15 -9.62
C ARG A 280 28.74 -3.69 -8.75
N PRO A 281 28.47 -4.34 -7.60
CA PRO A 281 27.35 -3.97 -6.74
C PRO A 281 27.37 -2.48 -6.30
N GLU A 282 28.55 -1.89 -6.12
CA GLU A 282 28.69 -0.46 -5.78
C GLU A 282 28.17 0.43 -6.92
N GLN A 283 28.42 0.04 -8.17
CA GLN A 283 27.96 0.77 -9.35
C GLN A 283 26.45 0.63 -9.55
N ILE A 284 25.88 -0.54 -9.21
CA ILE A 284 24.42 -0.74 -9.19
C ILE A 284 23.78 0.23 -8.20
N LEU A 285 24.38 0.43 -7.00
CA LEU A 285 23.89 1.42 -6.03
C LEU A 285 23.98 2.85 -6.57
N GLN A 286 25.07 3.20 -7.26
CA GLN A 286 25.21 4.51 -7.88
C GLN A 286 24.11 4.79 -8.91
N VAL A 287 23.84 3.83 -9.81
CA VAL A 287 22.75 3.94 -10.80
C VAL A 287 21.40 4.11 -10.10
N ILE A 288 21.12 3.31 -9.07
CA ILE A 288 19.90 3.44 -8.27
C ILE A 288 19.82 4.84 -7.64
N SER A 289 20.91 5.36 -7.08
CA SER A 289 20.95 6.70 -6.49
C SER A 289 20.67 7.80 -7.51
N SER A 290 21.25 7.73 -8.71
CA SER A 290 20.96 8.67 -9.80
C SER A 290 19.49 8.64 -10.22
N ILE A 291 18.88 7.46 -10.24
CA ILE A 291 17.44 7.30 -10.52
C ILE A 291 16.59 7.87 -9.37
N LEU A 292 16.92 7.59 -8.10
CA LEU A 292 16.17 8.10 -6.95
C LEU A 292 16.24 9.62 -6.80
N THR A 293 17.33 10.22 -7.28
CA THR A 293 17.55 11.68 -7.31
C THR A 293 17.02 12.34 -8.59
N GLU A 294 16.36 11.57 -9.49
CA GLU A 294 15.81 12.03 -10.77
C GLU A 294 16.84 12.81 -11.61
N GLN A 295 18.05 12.26 -11.77
CA GLN A 295 19.07 12.81 -12.67
C GLN A 295 18.79 12.48 -14.15
N LYS A 296 19.49 13.17 -15.07
CA LYS A 296 19.47 12.88 -16.52
C LYS A 296 20.45 11.74 -16.81
N VAL A 297 19.93 10.52 -16.92
CA VAL A 297 20.75 9.32 -17.08
C VAL A 297 20.73 8.83 -18.53
N VAL A 298 21.91 8.56 -19.09
CA VAL A 298 22.07 7.97 -20.43
C VAL A 298 22.90 6.70 -20.33
N PHE A 299 22.30 5.56 -20.67
CA PHE A 299 23.00 4.29 -20.81
C PHE A 299 23.66 4.17 -22.19
N LEU A 300 24.90 3.69 -22.22
CA LEU A 300 25.69 3.44 -23.42
C LEU A 300 25.98 1.95 -23.57
N SER A 301 25.80 1.41 -24.76
CA SER A 301 26.26 0.06 -25.11
C SER A 301 26.46 -0.07 -26.62
N SER A 302 27.37 -0.95 -27.03
CA SER A 302 27.52 -1.40 -28.42
C SER A 302 26.41 -2.37 -28.84
N ASP A 303 25.60 -2.85 -27.89
CA ASP A 303 24.47 -3.75 -28.12
C ASP A 303 23.14 -3.10 -27.71
N TRP A 304 22.30 -2.84 -28.72
CA TRP A 304 20.96 -2.28 -28.55
C TRP A 304 20.04 -3.10 -27.64
N ALA A 305 20.24 -4.42 -27.57
CA ALA A 305 19.45 -5.29 -26.71
C ALA A 305 19.75 -5.03 -25.22
N ARG A 306 21.03 -4.80 -24.89
CA ARG A 306 21.47 -4.58 -23.50
C ARG A 306 20.89 -3.30 -22.92
N LEU A 307 20.84 -2.23 -23.72
CA LEU A 307 20.30 -0.94 -23.30
C LEU A 307 18.91 -1.08 -22.65
N THR A 308 17.97 -1.73 -23.34
CA THR A 308 16.60 -1.89 -22.84
C THR A 308 16.51 -2.88 -21.69
N LEU A 309 17.16 -4.05 -21.80
CA LEU A 309 17.05 -5.08 -20.76
C LEU A 309 17.66 -4.62 -19.43
N VAL A 310 18.82 -3.97 -19.46
CA VAL A 310 19.48 -3.45 -18.25
C VAL A 310 18.68 -2.30 -17.65
N ALA A 311 18.21 -1.36 -18.48
CA ALA A 311 17.42 -0.24 -17.99
C ALA A 311 16.09 -0.69 -17.33
N GLU A 312 15.40 -1.66 -17.92
CA GLU A 312 14.20 -2.29 -17.34
C GLU A 312 14.48 -2.99 -16.01
N CYS A 313 15.64 -3.66 -15.85
CA CYS A 313 16.02 -4.24 -14.57
C CYS A 313 16.08 -3.17 -13.47
N PHE A 314 16.65 -2.00 -13.74
CA PHE A 314 16.71 -0.91 -12.76
C PHE A 314 15.32 -0.35 -12.40
N MET A 315 14.41 -0.27 -13.37
CA MET A 315 13.00 0.11 -13.09
C MET A 315 12.29 -0.92 -12.18
N LEU A 316 12.67 -2.18 -12.27
CA LEU A 316 12.17 -3.24 -11.39
C LEU A 316 12.84 -3.23 -10.00
N TYR A 317 14.11 -2.82 -9.91
CA TYR A 317 14.85 -2.77 -8.63
C TYR A 317 14.34 -1.70 -7.67
N ILE A 318 13.89 -0.55 -8.19
CA ILE A 318 13.43 0.57 -7.35
C ILE A 318 12.01 0.38 -6.80
N ARG A 319 11.33 -0.71 -7.15
CA ARG A 319 9.96 -0.97 -6.73
C ARG A 319 9.81 -1.01 -5.20
N PRO A 320 8.71 -0.47 -4.63
CA PRO A 320 7.48 -0.03 -5.29
C PRO A 320 7.51 1.41 -5.84
N LEU A 321 8.65 2.10 -5.80
CA LEU A 321 8.78 3.44 -6.36
C LEU A 321 8.52 3.40 -7.87
N ARG A 322 7.91 4.46 -8.41
CA ARG A 322 7.52 4.55 -9.82
C ARG A 322 8.21 5.75 -10.47
N TRP A 323 8.99 5.48 -11.51
CA TRP A 323 9.54 6.50 -12.40
C TRP A 323 8.41 7.16 -13.20
N GLN A 324 8.40 8.49 -13.29
CA GLN A 324 7.32 9.24 -13.95
C GLN A 324 7.83 10.18 -15.06
N HIS A 325 9.14 10.17 -15.30
CA HIS A 325 9.78 10.95 -16.35
C HIS A 325 9.93 10.12 -17.64
N PRO A 326 10.31 10.73 -18.78
CA PRO A 326 10.54 9.98 -20.02
C PRO A 326 11.50 8.81 -19.82
N PHE A 327 11.09 7.63 -20.28
CA PHE A 327 11.88 6.40 -20.31
C PHE A 327 11.98 5.92 -21.75
N VAL A 328 13.17 6.08 -22.36
CA VAL A 328 13.41 5.75 -23.78
C VAL A 328 14.76 5.02 -23.90
N PRO A 329 14.80 3.71 -23.64
CA PRO A 329 16.04 2.97 -23.52
C PRO A 329 16.84 2.85 -24.83
N VAL A 330 16.24 3.14 -25.99
CA VAL A 330 16.93 3.13 -27.29
C VAL A 330 16.60 4.40 -28.06
N LEU A 331 17.61 5.22 -28.31
CA LEU A 331 17.58 6.38 -29.20
C LEU A 331 18.27 6.06 -30.53
N SER A 332 17.62 6.42 -31.64
CA SER A 332 18.31 6.47 -32.95
C SER A 332 19.25 7.69 -33.01
N HIS A 333 20.13 7.70 -34.01
CA HIS A 333 20.99 8.86 -34.27
C HIS A 333 20.19 10.16 -34.49
N GLU A 334 19.03 10.09 -35.15
CA GLU A 334 18.18 11.26 -35.43
C GLU A 334 17.40 11.76 -34.19
N MET A 335 17.39 10.98 -33.12
CA MET A 335 16.68 11.28 -31.87
C MET A 335 17.61 11.81 -30.76
N LEU A 336 18.89 12.05 -31.05
CA LEU A 336 19.85 12.52 -30.04
C LEU A 336 19.53 13.92 -29.50
N ASP A 337 18.78 14.74 -30.24
CA ASP A 337 18.31 16.05 -29.78
C ASP A 337 17.47 15.96 -28.50
N PHE A 338 16.84 14.81 -28.21
CA PHE A 338 16.09 14.59 -26.96
C PHE A 338 16.99 14.61 -25.71
N LEU A 339 18.30 14.39 -25.85
CA LEU A 339 19.24 14.50 -24.74
C LEU A 339 19.32 15.93 -24.18
N MET A 340 18.91 16.93 -24.98
CA MET A 340 18.84 18.33 -24.54
C MET A 340 17.60 18.65 -23.70
N ALA A 341 16.77 17.66 -23.36
CA ALA A 341 15.59 17.88 -22.54
C ALA A 341 15.97 18.49 -21.17
N PRO A 342 15.21 19.51 -20.69
CA PRO A 342 15.52 20.19 -19.45
C PRO A 342 15.12 19.37 -18.21
N THR A 343 14.20 18.42 -18.35
CA THR A 343 13.69 17.57 -17.28
C THR A 343 14.58 16.34 -17.07
N ALA A 344 14.39 15.65 -15.94
CA ALA A 344 14.94 14.32 -15.73
C ALA A 344 14.46 13.35 -16.83
N TYR A 345 15.28 12.36 -17.14
CA TYR A 345 14.94 11.29 -18.08
C TYR A 345 15.89 10.11 -17.90
N LEU A 346 15.47 8.96 -18.39
CA LEU A 346 16.35 7.79 -18.51
C LEU A 346 16.32 7.31 -19.96
N MET A 347 17.44 7.50 -20.65
CA MET A 347 17.58 7.21 -22.08
C MET A 347 18.74 6.25 -22.33
N GLY A 348 18.81 5.67 -23.52
CA GLY A 348 19.96 4.89 -23.93
C GLY A 348 20.33 5.12 -25.39
N CYS A 349 21.63 5.07 -25.70
CA CYS A 349 22.13 5.23 -27.05
C CYS A 349 23.39 4.38 -27.27
N HIS A 350 23.77 4.23 -28.53
CA HIS A 350 24.95 3.44 -28.89
C HIS A 350 26.24 4.23 -28.70
N LEU A 351 27.33 3.56 -28.33
CA LEU A 351 28.63 4.22 -28.07
C LEU A 351 29.05 5.11 -29.25
N ASP A 352 28.93 4.63 -30.48
CA ASP A 352 29.31 5.37 -31.70
C ASP A 352 28.50 6.67 -31.93
N HIS A 353 27.38 6.87 -31.23
CA HIS A 353 26.49 8.03 -31.45
C HIS A 353 26.87 9.25 -30.59
N LEU A 354 27.58 9.07 -29.49
CA LEU A 354 28.01 10.16 -28.60
C LEU A 354 29.50 10.44 -28.79
N THR A 355 29.81 11.46 -29.60
CA THR A 355 31.19 11.90 -29.85
C THR A 355 31.60 13.14 -29.06
N GLU A 356 30.64 13.88 -28.48
CA GLU A 356 30.88 15.09 -27.67
C GLU A 356 30.18 14.98 -26.31
N VAL A 357 30.88 15.36 -25.24
CA VAL A 357 30.36 15.32 -23.86
C VAL A 357 29.37 16.47 -23.68
N VAL A 358 28.11 16.16 -23.40
CA VAL A 358 27.09 17.14 -23.04
C VAL A 358 27.17 17.40 -21.52
N GLU A 359 27.23 18.67 -21.12
CA GLU A 359 27.24 19.06 -19.70
C GLU A 359 25.94 18.63 -18.98
N ASP A 360 26.03 18.32 -17.68
CA ASP A 360 24.92 17.88 -16.80
C ASP A 360 24.25 16.50 -17.10
N LEU A 361 24.93 15.60 -17.83
CA LEU A 361 24.46 14.23 -18.07
C LEU A 361 25.25 13.18 -17.28
N VAL A 362 24.55 12.20 -16.71
CA VAL A 362 25.16 11.01 -16.13
C VAL A 362 25.26 9.94 -17.21
N LEU A 363 26.47 9.76 -17.74
CA LEU A 363 26.77 8.77 -18.79
C LEU A 363 27.25 7.46 -18.14
N ILE A 364 26.59 6.35 -18.50
CA ILE A 364 26.84 5.03 -17.91
C ILE A 364 27.10 4.02 -19.02
N ASP A 365 28.36 3.57 -19.14
CA ASP A 365 28.73 2.52 -20.08
C ASP A 365 28.42 1.14 -19.50
N ILE A 366 27.49 0.42 -20.13
CA ILE A 366 27.07 -0.93 -19.74
C ILE A 366 28.14 -1.97 -20.11
N ASP A 367 28.92 -1.76 -21.17
CA ASP A 367 29.83 -2.76 -21.70
C ASP A 367 31.10 -2.88 -20.86
N ASP A 368 31.68 -1.73 -20.47
CA ASP A 368 32.86 -1.67 -19.61
C ASP A 368 32.53 -1.44 -18.12
N GLY A 369 31.26 -1.16 -17.81
CA GLY A 369 30.83 -0.81 -16.46
C GLY A 369 31.49 0.49 -15.98
N THR A 370 31.73 1.45 -16.87
CA THR A 370 32.39 2.73 -16.53
C THR A 370 31.40 3.89 -16.44
N TRP A 371 31.76 4.95 -15.72
CA TRP A 371 30.89 6.09 -15.41
C TRP A 371 31.64 7.41 -15.63
N CYS A 372 30.93 8.44 -16.07
CA CYS A 372 31.42 9.82 -16.10
C CYS A 372 30.71 10.66 -15.02
N ASP A 373 31.42 10.88 -13.91
CA ASP A 373 31.23 11.90 -12.85
C ASP A 373 29.87 12.02 -12.13
N SER A 374 29.83 11.74 -10.81
CA SER A 374 28.81 12.21 -9.84
C SER A 374 29.24 11.98 -8.38
N ASP A 375 29.47 13.04 -7.61
CA ASP A 375 29.99 12.96 -6.23
C ASP A 375 29.02 12.34 -5.19
N ASP A 376 27.74 12.08 -5.51
CA ASP A 376 26.71 11.67 -4.54
C ASP A 376 26.49 10.15 -4.49
N VAL A 377 27.36 9.43 -3.78
CA VAL A 377 27.24 7.97 -3.61
C VAL A 377 26.59 7.60 -2.27
N LEU A 378 25.51 6.82 -2.34
CA LEU A 378 24.86 6.25 -1.16
C LEU A 378 25.65 5.02 -0.66
N HIS A 379 26.15 5.08 0.57
CA HIS A 379 26.97 4.02 1.16
C HIS A 379 26.10 3.01 1.93
N VAL A 380 25.52 2.02 1.24
CA VAL A 380 24.67 0.99 1.90
C VAL A 380 25.37 -0.37 1.94
N CYS A 381 25.81 -0.80 3.13
CA CYS A 381 26.47 -2.09 3.34
C CYS A 381 25.57 -3.32 3.09
N VAL A 382 24.23 -3.17 3.14
CA VAL A 382 23.30 -4.31 3.12
C VAL A 382 23.23 -5.01 1.76
N LEU A 383 23.21 -4.26 0.66
CA LEU A 383 23.21 -4.87 -0.68
C LEU A 383 24.47 -5.70 -0.89
N LEU A 384 25.63 -5.15 -0.53
CA LEU A 384 26.93 -5.80 -0.66
C LEU A 384 26.96 -7.17 0.05
N CYS A 385 26.46 -7.26 1.28
CA CYS A 385 26.42 -8.52 2.02
C CYS A 385 25.43 -9.54 1.42
N ARG A 386 24.32 -9.10 0.81
CA ARG A 386 23.28 -10.00 0.28
C ARG A 386 23.61 -10.54 -1.11
N VAL A 387 24.32 -9.76 -1.93
CA VAL A 387 24.68 -10.15 -3.30
C VAL A 387 25.60 -11.37 -3.34
N GLU A 388 26.48 -11.54 -2.34
CA GLU A 388 27.33 -12.73 -2.22
C GLU A 388 26.54 -14.05 -2.11
N GLY A 389 25.28 -13.99 -1.67
CA GLY A 389 24.39 -15.14 -1.58
C GLY A 389 23.63 -15.49 -2.86
N LEU A 390 23.69 -14.63 -3.90
CA LEU A 390 22.96 -14.84 -5.15
C LEU A 390 23.68 -15.83 -6.06
N GLN A 391 22.95 -16.84 -6.54
CA GLN A 391 23.46 -17.80 -7.51
C GLN A 391 23.29 -17.25 -8.93
N LEU A 392 24.23 -16.41 -9.38
CA LEU A 392 24.14 -15.70 -10.66
C LEU A 392 24.44 -16.57 -11.91
N HIS A 393 25.10 -17.72 -11.74
CA HIS A 393 25.57 -18.54 -12.85
C HIS A 393 24.84 -19.90 -12.90
N TYR A 394 23.94 -20.06 -13.87
CA TYR A 394 23.17 -21.29 -14.09
C TYR A 394 24.07 -22.53 -14.26
N ASP A 395 25.12 -22.41 -15.06
CA ASP A 395 25.99 -23.54 -15.39
C ASP A 395 26.71 -24.10 -14.15
N LEU A 396 27.06 -23.26 -13.18
CA LEU A 396 27.68 -23.68 -11.91
C LEU A 396 26.71 -24.50 -11.04
N GLU A 397 25.42 -24.21 -11.08
CA GLU A 397 24.40 -24.99 -10.37
C GLU A 397 24.13 -26.33 -11.06
N MET A 398 24.12 -26.32 -12.39
CA MET A 398 23.94 -27.52 -13.21
C MET A 398 25.10 -28.52 -13.10
N CYS A 399 26.33 -28.08 -12.76
CA CYS A 399 27.47 -28.99 -12.56
C CYS A 399 27.22 -30.11 -11.55
N ARG A 400 26.23 -29.96 -10.65
CA ARG A 400 25.87 -30.95 -9.63
C ARG A 400 24.82 -31.97 -10.11
N GLN A 401 24.28 -31.79 -11.31
CA GLN A 401 23.19 -32.60 -11.87
C GLN A 401 23.68 -33.42 -13.08
N GLY A 402 23.01 -34.54 -13.36
CA GLY A 402 23.26 -35.32 -14.57
C GLY A 402 22.68 -34.63 -15.82
N SER A 403 23.20 -34.97 -17.01
CA SER A 403 22.65 -34.46 -18.27
C SER A 403 21.24 -35.03 -18.53
N SER A 404 20.25 -34.16 -18.82
CA SER A 404 18.93 -34.59 -19.31
C SER A 404 18.97 -34.78 -20.83
N ASN A 405 18.26 -35.81 -21.31
CA ASN A 405 18.06 -36.07 -22.74
C ASN A 405 16.82 -35.35 -23.30
N ASP A 406 16.01 -34.72 -22.45
CA ASP A 406 14.82 -33.97 -22.85
C ASP A 406 15.09 -32.45 -22.85
N LEU A 407 15.10 -31.86 -24.04
CA LEU A 407 15.27 -30.42 -24.25
C LEU A 407 14.16 -29.60 -23.57
N TRP A 408 12.95 -30.16 -23.43
CA TRP A 408 11.85 -29.49 -22.76
C TRP A 408 12.10 -29.39 -21.26
N GLU A 409 12.55 -30.48 -20.64
CA GLU A 409 12.97 -30.48 -19.24
C GLU A 409 14.09 -29.46 -19.03
N LEU A 410 15.14 -29.44 -19.86
CA LEU A 410 16.23 -28.47 -19.72
C LEU A 410 15.74 -27.01 -19.77
N ARG A 411 14.82 -26.69 -20.69
CA ARG A 411 14.19 -25.36 -20.76
C ARG A 411 13.29 -25.05 -19.58
N ALA A 412 12.60 -26.05 -19.03
CA ALA A 412 11.78 -25.88 -17.84
C ALA A 412 12.64 -25.62 -16.59
N HIS A 413 13.73 -26.38 -16.42
CA HIS A 413 14.70 -26.17 -15.34
C HIS A 413 15.32 -24.78 -15.38
N ARG A 414 15.78 -24.33 -16.57
CA ARG A 414 16.33 -22.98 -16.73
C ARG A 414 15.31 -21.89 -16.38
N ARG A 415 14.05 -22.04 -16.78
CA ARG A 415 12.99 -21.09 -16.43
C ARG A 415 12.71 -21.06 -14.93
N GLN A 416 12.64 -22.23 -14.28
CA GLN A 416 12.43 -22.32 -12.84
C GLN A 416 13.59 -21.68 -12.07
N TRP A 417 14.82 -21.93 -12.50
CA TRP A 417 16.01 -21.29 -11.96
C TRP A 417 15.94 -19.76 -12.11
N GLN A 418 15.62 -19.28 -13.32
CA GLN A 418 15.51 -17.84 -13.59
C GLN A 418 14.41 -17.18 -12.74
N GLN A 419 13.24 -17.83 -12.59
CA GLN A 419 12.15 -17.33 -11.76
C GLN A 419 12.55 -17.25 -10.29
N LYS A 420 13.25 -18.27 -9.78
CA LYS A 420 13.79 -18.28 -8.41
C LYS A 420 14.79 -17.15 -8.21
N LEU A 421 15.77 -17.02 -9.12
CA LEU A 421 16.77 -15.95 -9.05
C LEU A 421 16.15 -14.56 -9.15
N ASN A 422 15.16 -14.36 -10.04
CA ASN A 422 14.42 -13.10 -10.14
C ASN A 422 13.70 -12.78 -8.81
N SER A 423 13.06 -13.77 -8.17
CA SER A 423 12.42 -13.58 -6.87
C SER A 423 13.42 -13.21 -5.77
N ASP A 424 14.58 -13.88 -5.74
CA ASP A 424 15.65 -13.58 -4.79
C ASP A 424 16.20 -12.14 -5.00
N ILE A 425 16.47 -11.75 -6.25
CA ILE A 425 16.92 -10.39 -6.60
C ILE A 425 15.89 -9.35 -6.19
N LEU A 426 14.62 -9.52 -6.54
CA LEU A 426 13.55 -8.58 -6.16
C LEU A 426 13.39 -8.48 -4.64
N SER A 427 13.55 -9.58 -3.90
CA SER A 427 13.54 -9.55 -2.45
C SER A 427 14.71 -8.73 -1.88
N VAL A 428 15.91 -8.89 -2.45
CA VAL A 428 17.11 -8.15 -2.02
C VAL A 428 16.99 -6.66 -2.34
N THR A 429 16.53 -6.31 -3.55
CA THR A 429 16.37 -4.89 -3.94
C THR A 429 15.21 -4.23 -3.19
N LEU A 430 14.12 -4.94 -2.93
CA LEU A 430 13.04 -4.44 -2.08
C LEU A 430 13.51 -4.22 -0.63
N GLU A 431 14.32 -5.13 -0.08
CA GLU A 431 14.94 -4.94 1.24
C GLU A 431 15.85 -3.70 1.26
N LEU A 432 16.61 -3.46 0.19
CA LEU A 432 17.40 -2.23 0.01
C LEU A 432 16.50 -0.98 0.04
N ILE A 433 15.45 -0.90 -0.78
CA ILE A 433 14.53 0.25 -0.81
C ILE A 433 13.86 0.46 0.56
N VAL A 434 13.46 -0.63 1.23
CA VAL A 434 12.92 -0.57 2.59
C VAL A 434 13.94 0.00 3.56
N ASN A 435 15.21 -0.38 3.48
CA ASN A 435 16.25 0.15 4.36
C ASN A 435 16.52 1.64 4.10
N ILE A 436 16.49 2.09 2.84
CA ILE A 436 16.67 3.50 2.48
C ILE A 436 15.55 4.38 3.06
N PHE A 437 14.29 3.93 2.99
CA PHE A 437 13.14 4.76 3.37
C PHE A 437 12.42 4.33 4.67
N ARG A 438 13.00 3.41 5.46
CA ARG A 438 12.35 2.87 6.67
C ARG A 438 11.92 3.95 7.66
N ASP A 439 12.77 4.96 7.83
CA ASP A 439 12.57 5.98 8.86
C ASP A 439 11.50 7.02 8.46
N VAL A 440 11.08 7.07 7.18
CA VAL A 440 10.06 8.02 6.68
C VAL A 440 8.78 7.97 7.50
N HIS A 441 8.33 6.76 7.89
CA HIS A 441 7.13 6.57 8.71
C HIS A 441 7.13 7.38 10.01
N ASN A 442 8.30 7.59 10.63
CA ASN A 442 8.44 8.30 11.89
C ASN A 442 8.20 9.81 11.76
N HIS A 443 8.20 10.35 10.54
CA HIS A 443 8.06 11.78 10.23
C HIS A 443 6.76 12.10 9.49
N LEU A 444 5.83 11.14 9.44
CA LEU A 444 4.51 11.31 8.84
C LEU A 444 3.45 11.67 9.89
N ASN A 445 2.63 12.64 9.54
CA ASN A 445 1.39 12.97 10.23
C ASN A 445 0.21 12.58 9.34
N TYR A 446 -0.30 11.37 9.56
CA TYR A 446 -1.39 10.77 8.78
C TYR A 446 -2.66 11.62 8.75
N GLU A 447 -2.98 12.23 9.88
CA GLU A 447 -4.23 12.96 10.05
C GLU A 447 -4.25 14.25 9.23
N HIS A 448 -3.14 14.97 9.19
CA HIS A 448 -3.02 16.20 8.41
C HIS A 448 -2.40 15.98 7.03
N ARG A 449 -2.04 14.73 6.69
CA ARG A 449 -1.30 14.36 5.47
C ARG A 449 0.01 15.15 5.31
N VAL A 450 0.72 15.35 6.43
CA VAL A 450 1.94 16.16 6.49
C VAL A 450 3.18 15.28 6.61
N PHE A 451 4.23 15.61 5.87
CA PHE A 451 5.57 15.05 6.03
C PHE A 451 6.55 16.12 6.53
N ASN A 452 7.27 15.84 7.62
CA ASN A 452 8.27 16.75 8.18
C ASN A 452 9.65 16.51 7.56
N ASN A 453 9.91 17.16 6.43
CA ASN A 453 11.18 17.12 5.68
C ASN A 453 12.38 17.43 6.59
N GLU A 454 12.35 18.57 7.30
CA GLU A 454 13.54 19.06 8.02
C GLU A 454 13.98 18.09 9.12
N GLU A 455 13.00 17.48 9.81
CA GLU A 455 13.28 16.51 10.86
C GLU A 455 13.79 15.18 10.29
N TYR A 456 13.25 14.76 9.15
CA TYR A 456 13.75 13.59 8.44
C TYR A 456 15.21 13.82 8.01
N LEU A 457 15.54 14.93 7.36
CA LEU A 457 16.92 15.22 6.94
C LEU A 457 17.91 15.25 8.11
N LYS A 458 17.53 15.88 9.23
CA LYS A 458 18.38 15.94 10.43
C LYS A 458 18.62 14.57 11.05
N SER A 459 17.72 13.61 10.86
CA SER A 459 17.86 12.25 11.37
C SER A 459 18.82 11.37 10.54
N GLN A 460 19.17 11.80 9.32
CA GLN A 460 20.06 11.08 8.41
C GLN A 460 21.54 11.34 8.73
N GLU A 461 22.39 10.37 8.37
CA GLU A 461 23.85 10.46 8.48
C GLU A 461 24.38 11.68 7.71
N PRO A 462 25.34 12.45 8.26
CA PRO A 462 25.86 13.65 7.61
C PRO A 462 26.40 13.43 6.19
N THR A 463 26.93 12.23 5.90
CA THR A 463 27.41 11.85 4.56
C THR A 463 26.29 11.71 3.55
N ASP A 464 25.10 11.31 3.99
CA ASP A 464 23.96 10.97 3.12
C ASP A 464 22.95 12.12 3.03
N GLN A 465 23.11 13.18 3.83
CA GLN A 465 22.18 14.31 3.86
C GLN A 465 22.02 15.00 2.50
N GLN A 466 23.10 15.09 1.70
CA GLN A 466 23.04 15.67 0.35
C GLN A 466 22.17 14.83 -0.60
N PHE A 467 22.32 13.50 -0.53
CA PHE A 467 21.47 12.56 -1.28
C PHE A 467 20.00 12.74 -0.90
N TYR A 468 19.68 12.67 0.40
CA TYR A 468 18.29 12.80 0.84
C TYR A 468 17.71 14.18 0.53
N GLN A 469 18.50 15.26 0.61
CA GLN A 469 18.05 16.60 0.24
C GLN A 469 17.53 16.64 -1.21
N LYS A 470 18.24 16.00 -2.14
CA LYS A 470 17.79 15.86 -3.54
C LYS A 470 16.55 14.98 -3.63
N VAL A 471 16.58 13.78 -3.03
CA VAL A 471 15.45 12.82 -3.07
C VAL A 471 14.15 13.41 -2.52
N LEU A 472 14.19 14.24 -1.48
CA LEU A 472 12.98 14.83 -0.91
C LEU A 472 12.23 15.77 -1.86
N GLU A 473 12.90 16.27 -2.91
CA GLU A 473 12.34 17.14 -3.94
C GLU A 473 11.80 16.39 -5.16
N THR A 474 12.08 15.09 -5.27
CA THR A 474 11.76 14.30 -6.47
C THR A 474 10.30 13.86 -6.53
N HIS A 475 9.79 13.71 -7.76
CA HIS A 475 8.43 13.24 -7.98
C HIS A 475 8.22 11.80 -7.51
N ILE A 476 9.22 10.94 -7.70
CA ILE A 476 9.21 9.55 -7.25
C ILE A 476 9.01 9.44 -5.74
N PHE A 477 9.66 10.31 -4.96
CA PHE A 477 9.49 10.33 -3.50
C PHE A 477 8.13 10.90 -3.08
N HIS A 478 7.62 11.93 -3.76
CA HIS A 478 6.27 12.46 -3.50
C HIS A 478 5.18 11.41 -3.73
N SER A 479 5.25 10.65 -4.82
CA SER A 479 4.32 9.55 -5.08
C SER A 479 4.44 8.46 -4.01
N PHE A 480 5.65 8.16 -3.56
CA PHE A 480 5.88 7.22 -2.47
C PHE A 480 5.25 7.72 -1.15
N LEU A 481 5.46 8.98 -0.79
CA LEU A 481 4.86 9.59 0.40
C LEU A 481 3.32 9.55 0.35
N ARG A 482 2.72 9.82 -0.80
CA ARG A 482 1.27 9.71 -1.00
C ARG A 482 0.79 8.29 -0.69
N ASP A 483 1.45 7.28 -1.23
CA ASP A 483 1.14 5.87 -0.97
C ASP A 483 1.31 5.51 0.53
N ARG A 484 2.34 6.07 1.20
CA ARG A 484 2.55 5.90 2.65
C ARG A 484 1.44 6.54 3.47
N LEU A 485 1.06 7.78 3.16
CA LEU A 485 -0.01 8.52 3.86
C LEU A 485 -1.38 7.88 3.66
N ASN A 486 -1.63 7.29 2.49
CA ASN A 486 -2.81 6.48 2.19
C ASN A 486 -2.80 5.11 2.87
N ARG A 487 -1.76 4.79 3.66
CA ARG A 487 -1.57 3.50 4.36
C ARG A 487 -1.67 2.31 3.41
N LYS A 488 -1.16 2.47 2.17
CA LYS A 488 -1.21 1.44 1.13
C LYS A 488 -0.43 0.20 1.56
N MET A 489 -1.11 -0.96 1.62
CA MET A 489 -0.52 -2.25 2.02
C MET A 489 0.15 -2.97 0.85
N ASP A 490 1.20 -2.37 0.32
CA ASP A 490 2.04 -2.91 -0.77
C ASP A 490 3.21 -3.77 -0.27
N THR A 491 4.05 -4.23 -1.22
CA THR A 491 5.22 -5.07 -0.94
C THR A 491 6.24 -4.40 -0.03
N PHE A 492 6.43 -3.08 -0.13
CA PHE A 492 7.29 -2.32 0.80
C PHE A 492 6.79 -2.44 2.23
N THR A 493 5.51 -2.18 2.48
CA THR A 493 4.94 -2.26 3.84
C THR A 493 5.08 -3.67 4.42
N ARG A 494 4.78 -4.69 3.61
CA ARG A 494 4.88 -6.09 4.01
C ARG A 494 6.34 -6.46 4.34
N MET A 495 7.30 -6.04 3.51
CA MET A 495 8.72 -6.29 3.73
C MET A 495 9.23 -5.54 4.96
N GLU A 496 8.85 -4.28 5.15
CA GLU A 496 9.20 -3.48 6.32
C GLU A 496 8.74 -4.15 7.63
N ILE A 497 7.50 -4.62 7.68
CA ILE A 497 6.96 -5.36 8.83
C ILE A 497 7.78 -6.64 9.07
N LYS A 498 8.11 -7.36 7.99
CA LYS A 498 8.85 -8.62 8.04
C LYS A 498 10.31 -8.43 8.48
N THR A 499 10.97 -7.33 8.11
CA THR A 499 12.38 -7.08 8.46
C THR A 499 12.57 -6.33 9.78
N ARG A 500 11.50 -5.79 10.38
CA ARG A 500 11.55 -5.17 11.71
C ARG A 500 11.86 -6.20 12.82
N PRO A 501 12.79 -5.90 13.75
CA PRO A 501 13.03 -6.72 14.94
C PRO A 501 11.74 -6.91 15.76
N GLU A 502 11.57 -8.08 16.37
CA GLU A 502 10.36 -8.45 17.11
C GLU A 502 10.01 -7.46 18.24
N ALA A 503 11.04 -6.89 18.89
CA ALA A 503 10.88 -5.81 19.87
C ALA A 503 10.24 -4.53 19.31
N TYR A 504 10.43 -4.25 18.01
CA TYR A 504 9.85 -3.10 17.30
C TYR A 504 8.45 -3.41 16.76
N ARG A 505 8.17 -4.69 16.45
CA ARG A 505 6.81 -5.18 16.11
C ARG A 505 5.85 -5.08 17.30
N LEU A 506 6.35 -5.33 18.52
CA LEU A 506 5.61 -5.10 19.78
C LEU A 506 5.48 -3.61 20.13
N ARG A 507 6.29 -2.73 19.54
CA ARG A 507 6.40 -1.31 19.88
C ARG A 507 5.50 -0.41 19.04
N THR A 508 5.31 -0.77 17.77
CA THR A 508 4.29 -0.17 16.89
C THR A 508 2.86 -0.39 17.38
N MET A 509 2.72 -1.08 18.51
CA MET A 509 1.48 -1.42 19.14
C MET A 509 1.02 -0.45 20.22
N SER A 510 1.73 0.66 20.38
CA SER A 510 1.17 1.88 20.93
C SER A 510 2.05 2.97 20.40
N ASP A 511 1.66 3.84 19.46
CA ASP A 511 2.42 5.07 19.17
C ASP A 511 1.68 6.04 18.22
N ALA A 512 1.17 7.12 18.81
CA ALA A 512 1.47 8.47 18.30
C ALA A 512 3.01 8.62 18.22
N PRO A 513 3.59 9.49 17.37
CA PRO A 513 5.04 9.53 17.12
C PRO A 513 5.82 9.57 18.44
N ARG A 514 6.34 8.43 18.91
CA ARG A 514 7.13 8.37 20.13
C ARG A 514 8.60 8.33 19.78
N ARG A 515 9.34 9.11 20.57
CA ARG A 515 10.79 9.21 20.55
C ARG A 515 11.45 7.82 20.64
N PRO A 516 12.58 7.58 19.96
CA PRO A 516 13.41 6.39 20.20
C PRO A 516 13.78 6.28 21.68
N THR A 517 14.03 5.07 22.18
CA THR A 517 14.49 4.90 23.57
C THR A 517 15.97 5.17 23.71
N MET A 518 16.42 5.50 24.92
CA MET A 518 17.85 5.76 25.17
C MET A 518 18.72 4.53 24.88
N GLN A 519 18.17 3.31 25.03
CA GLN A 519 18.85 2.07 24.64
C GLN A 519 19.00 1.93 23.13
N GLU A 520 18.02 2.36 22.34
CA GLU A 520 18.09 2.34 20.87
C GLU A 520 19.04 3.41 20.33
N MET A 521 19.00 4.62 20.90
CA MET A 521 19.97 5.66 20.57
C MET A 521 21.39 5.20 20.91
N ALA A 522 21.59 4.54 22.05
CA ALA A 522 22.89 3.96 22.41
C ALA A 522 23.34 2.88 21.42
N ARG A 523 22.44 2.01 20.94
CA ARG A 523 22.76 1.01 19.89
C ARG A 523 23.14 1.67 18.55
N LYS A 524 22.44 2.73 18.14
CA LYS A 524 22.83 3.53 16.97
C LYS A 524 24.19 4.21 17.17
N ARG A 525 24.53 4.64 18.39
CA ARG A 525 25.83 5.26 18.75
C ARG A 525 27.00 4.29 18.88
N MET A 526 26.76 2.98 18.97
CA MET A 526 27.83 1.97 19.06
C MET A 526 28.40 1.57 17.69
N SER A 527 27.96 2.20 16.59
CA SER A 527 28.72 2.20 15.34
C SER A 527 30.04 2.98 15.56
N PRO A 528 31.21 2.45 15.18
CA PRO A 528 32.51 3.02 15.61
C PRO A 528 32.85 4.41 15.02
N ASP A 529 32.07 4.93 14.07
CA ASP A 529 32.45 6.12 13.30
C ASP A 529 32.18 7.47 13.99
N ILE A 530 31.55 7.51 15.16
CA ILE A 530 31.08 8.76 15.79
C ILE A 530 31.87 9.14 17.05
N ARG A 531 33.21 9.03 17.04
CA ARG A 531 34.03 9.53 18.16
C ARG A 531 35.20 10.45 17.81
N LEU A 532 35.26 10.96 16.59
CA LEU A 532 36.22 12.02 16.25
C LEU A 532 35.53 13.14 15.47
N ARG A 533 34.89 14.07 16.20
CA ARG A 533 34.92 15.53 15.98
C ARG A 533 33.71 16.22 16.64
N LEU A 534 33.89 16.61 17.90
CA LEU A 534 33.59 17.98 18.31
C LEU A 534 34.36 18.27 19.60
N GLY A 535 35.52 18.91 19.44
CA GLY A 535 36.37 19.30 20.56
C GLY A 535 37.82 18.95 20.29
N MET A 536 38.48 19.75 19.47
CA MET A 536 39.88 20.11 19.70
C MET A 536 40.19 21.44 19.03
N SER A 537 40.28 22.49 19.85
CA SER A 537 41.40 23.40 19.72
C SER A 537 42.70 22.62 19.95
N LEU A 538 43.60 22.68 18.97
CA LEU A 538 45.03 22.31 18.92
C LEU A 538 45.45 20.91 18.42
N PRO A 539 46.65 20.82 17.77
CA PRO A 539 46.94 19.87 16.70
C PRO A 539 47.95 18.79 17.10
N ASN A 540 48.17 17.86 16.16
CA ASN A 540 49.19 16.81 16.08
C ASN A 540 48.85 15.50 16.79
N LEU A 541 48.46 14.50 16.00
CA LEU A 541 49.18 13.23 15.86
C LEU A 541 48.52 12.41 14.73
N LEU A 542 49.26 12.22 13.65
CA LEU A 542 49.05 11.19 12.63
C LEU A 542 49.46 9.84 13.22
N GLU A 543 48.71 8.77 12.92
CA GLU A 543 49.23 7.62 12.16
C GLU A 543 48.14 6.58 11.85
N ASP A 544 48.22 6.04 10.63
CA ASP A 544 47.35 5.11 9.93
C ASP A 544 47.24 3.71 10.55
N ARG A 545 46.05 3.08 10.41
CA ARG A 545 45.86 1.67 9.98
C ARG A 545 44.38 1.33 9.72
N PRO A 546 44.04 0.56 8.67
CA PRO A 546 42.67 0.17 8.36
C PRO A 546 42.27 -1.11 9.13
N PHE A 547 41.24 -1.03 9.96
CA PHE A 547 40.52 -2.18 10.53
C PHE A 547 39.06 -2.11 10.08
N LEU A 548 38.77 -2.59 8.86
CA LEU A 548 37.41 -2.79 8.36
C LEU A 548 37.25 -4.27 7.98
N ALA A 549 36.73 -5.08 8.91
CA ALA A 549 36.18 -6.42 8.61
C ALA A 549 35.39 -7.07 9.76
N ALA A 550 35.21 -6.43 10.91
CA ALA A 550 34.47 -7.03 12.02
C ALA A 550 33.63 -5.97 12.70
N LEU A 551 32.30 -6.04 12.54
CA LEU A 551 31.26 -5.72 13.54
C LEU A 551 29.83 -5.51 12.96
N TYR A 552 29.52 -6.00 11.76
CA TYR A 552 28.13 -6.29 11.36
C TYR A 552 27.86 -7.79 11.32
N SER A 553 28.07 -8.50 12.44
CA SER A 553 27.43 -9.80 12.62
C SER A 553 25.98 -9.58 13.08
N ILE A 554 25.14 -9.10 12.18
CA ILE A 554 23.72 -9.45 12.26
C ILE A 554 23.71 -10.98 12.12
N SER A 555 23.10 -11.71 13.04
CA SER A 555 22.87 -13.14 12.87
C SER A 555 22.02 -13.33 11.62
N VAL A 556 22.67 -13.59 10.49
CA VAL A 556 22.02 -13.85 9.21
C VAL A 556 21.37 -15.22 9.32
N SER A 557 20.10 -15.24 9.72
CA SER A 557 19.25 -16.41 9.50
C SER A 557 19.06 -16.53 7.98
N THR A 558 19.64 -17.57 7.40
CA THR A 558 19.57 -17.91 5.97
C THR A 558 18.19 -18.40 5.51
N ASP A 559 17.19 -18.41 6.39
CA ASP A 559 15.85 -18.94 6.10
C ASP A 559 14.79 -17.84 5.94
N PHE A 560 14.90 -17.07 4.86
CA PHE A 560 13.85 -16.13 4.43
C PHE A 560 13.04 -16.65 3.23
N ARG A 561 12.70 -17.94 3.21
CA ARG A 561 11.85 -18.50 2.15
C ARG A 561 10.41 -18.66 2.66
N LEU A 562 9.55 -17.72 2.29
CA LEU A 562 8.12 -18.03 2.25
C LEU A 562 7.94 -19.12 1.19
N PRO A 563 7.28 -20.25 1.48
CA PRO A 563 6.99 -21.24 0.45
C PRO A 563 6.10 -20.58 -0.61
N ALA A 564 6.65 -20.32 -1.79
CA ALA A 564 5.89 -19.82 -2.92
C ALA A 564 4.77 -20.82 -3.24
N ARG A 565 3.53 -20.35 -3.33
CA ARG A 565 2.42 -21.21 -3.76
C ARG A 565 2.72 -21.72 -5.18
N PRO A 566 2.47 -23.00 -5.47
CA PRO A 566 2.79 -23.55 -6.78
C PRO A 566 2.01 -22.81 -7.88
N VAL A 567 2.73 -22.22 -8.82
CA VAL A 567 2.13 -21.53 -9.97
C VAL A 567 1.43 -22.56 -10.86
N LYS A 568 0.13 -22.38 -11.13
CA LYS A 568 -0.61 -23.24 -12.06
C LYS A 568 -0.49 -22.72 -13.49
N THR A 569 -0.35 -23.65 -14.43
CA THR A 569 -0.29 -23.36 -15.86
C THR A 569 -1.60 -23.72 -16.54
N PHE A 570 -2.26 -22.75 -17.17
CA PHE A 570 -3.37 -23.01 -18.09
C PHE A 570 -2.87 -23.02 -19.53
N LYS A 571 -3.11 -24.13 -20.24
CA LYS A 571 -2.67 -24.31 -21.63
C LYS A 571 -3.80 -23.94 -22.58
N LEU A 572 -3.51 -23.06 -23.54
CA LEU A 572 -4.44 -22.71 -24.60
C LEU A 572 -4.58 -23.86 -25.61
N PRO A 573 -5.72 -23.96 -26.33
CA PRO A 573 -5.87 -24.85 -27.48
C PRO A 573 -4.83 -24.58 -28.57
N GLU A 574 -4.68 -25.52 -29.51
CA GLU A 574 -3.88 -25.23 -30.71
C GLU A 574 -4.54 -24.14 -31.54
N PHE A 575 -3.73 -23.25 -32.12
CA PHE A 575 -4.27 -22.14 -32.90
C PHE A 575 -4.99 -22.66 -34.15
N PRO A 576 -6.22 -22.17 -34.42
CA PRO A 576 -6.91 -22.49 -35.64
C PRO A 576 -6.32 -21.66 -36.81
N PRO A 577 -6.78 -21.85 -38.06
CA PRO A 577 -6.58 -20.88 -39.12
C PRO A 577 -7.17 -19.50 -38.68
N PRO A 578 -6.32 -18.52 -38.32
CA PRO A 578 -6.74 -17.38 -37.48
C PRO A 578 -7.38 -16.25 -38.29
N LEU A 579 -7.43 -16.38 -39.63
CA LEU A 579 -7.98 -15.40 -40.56
C LEU A 579 -9.44 -15.69 -40.96
N ALA A 580 -10.06 -16.71 -40.37
CA ALA A 580 -11.41 -17.14 -40.70
C ALA A 580 -12.32 -17.17 -39.47
N TYR A 581 -13.48 -16.52 -39.57
CA TYR A 581 -14.32 -16.16 -38.41
C TYR A 581 -14.82 -17.39 -37.67
N HIS A 582 -15.35 -18.36 -38.40
CA HIS A 582 -15.90 -19.60 -37.83
C HIS A 582 -14.85 -20.43 -37.08
N TYR A 583 -13.60 -20.44 -37.55
CA TYR A 583 -12.50 -21.12 -36.90
C TYR A 583 -12.09 -20.43 -35.59
N VAL A 584 -12.03 -19.09 -35.60
CA VAL A 584 -11.76 -18.29 -34.40
C VAL A 584 -12.88 -18.44 -33.36
N GLN A 585 -14.14 -18.44 -33.78
CA GLN A 585 -15.28 -18.70 -32.89
C GLN A 585 -15.23 -20.10 -32.26
N ASN A 586 -14.89 -21.12 -33.06
CA ASN A 586 -14.71 -22.48 -32.54
C ASN A 586 -13.57 -22.57 -31.51
N TYR A 587 -12.46 -21.87 -31.75
CA TYR A 587 -11.36 -21.78 -30.78
C TYR A 587 -11.80 -21.15 -29.46
N TYR A 588 -12.58 -20.06 -29.49
CA TYR A 588 -13.12 -19.47 -28.26
C TYR A 588 -14.11 -20.40 -27.56
N CYS A 589 -14.95 -21.12 -28.29
CA CYS A 589 -15.84 -22.13 -27.72
C CYS A 589 -15.07 -23.27 -27.03
N GLU A 590 -13.99 -23.76 -27.65
CA GLU A 590 -13.11 -24.77 -27.04
C GLU A 590 -12.44 -24.22 -25.77
N LEU A 591 -11.92 -22.99 -25.82
CA LEU A 591 -11.31 -22.31 -24.69
C LEU A 591 -12.29 -22.14 -23.51
N ILE A 592 -13.53 -21.72 -23.78
CA ILE A 592 -14.60 -21.64 -22.77
C ILE A 592 -14.87 -23.03 -22.17
N GLY A 593 -14.89 -24.08 -22.99
CA GLY A 593 -15.05 -25.46 -22.54
C GLY A 593 -13.92 -25.94 -21.62
N LEU A 594 -12.67 -25.62 -21.95
CA LEU A 594 -11.50 -25.92 -21.10
C LEU A 594 -11.52 -25.13 -19.78
N LEU A 595 -11.87 -23.85 -19.83
CA LEU A 595 -11.99 -23.02 -18.63
C LEU A 595 -13.13 -23.50 -17.73
N SER A 596 -14.25 -23.94 -18.31
CA SER A 596 -15.37 -24.50 -17.53
C SER A 596 -14.98 -25.79 -16.83
N LYS A 597 -14.28 -26.70 -17.53
CA LYS A 597 -13.70 -27.90 -16.88
C LYS A 597 -12.72 -27.56 -15.77
N ALA A 598 -11.90 -26.51 -15.95
CA ALA A 598 -10.95 -26.07 -14.93
C ALA A 598 -11.67 -25.48 -13.70
N ILE A 599 -12.78 -24.76 -13.91
CA ILE A 599 -13.65 -24.25 -12.85
C ILE A 599 -14.33 -25.40 -12.09
N ASP A 600 -14.85 -26.41 -12.79
CA ASP A 600 -15.53 -27.55 -12.19
C ASP A 600 -14.59 -28.43 -11.34
N VAL A 601 -13.30 -28.48 -11.71
CA VAL A 601 -12.26 -29.23 -10.99
C VAL A 601 -11.67 -28.43 -9.82
N ALA A 602 -11.76 -27.10 -9.84
CA ALA A 602 -11.22 -26.27 -8.77
C ALA A 602 -12.02 -26.46 -7.47
N THR A 603 -11.33 -26.77 -6.38
CA THR A 603 -11.98 -26.87 -5.06
C THR A 603 -12.31 -25.47 -4.52
N PRO A 604 -13.36 -25.32 -3.69
CA PRO A 604 -13.66 -24.05 -3.02
C PRO A 604 -12.49 -23.51 -2.19
N ASP A 605 -11.62 -24.40 -1.71
CA ASP A 605 -10.42 -24.07 -0.94
C ASP A 605 -9.37 -23.27 -1.76
N ASP A 606 -9.39 -23.38 -3.10
CA ASP A 606 -8.52 -22.61 -4.00
C ASP A 606 -9.29 -21.45 -4.65
N SER A 607 -10.02 -20.69 -3.82
CA SER A 607 -10.89 -19.58 -4.28
C SER A 607 -10.13 -18.54 -5.11
N ALA A 608 -8.84 -18.33 -4.82
CA ALA A 608 -7.98 -17.43 -5.58
C ALA A 608 -7.80 -17.92 -7.04
N LEU A 609 -7.47 -19.20 -7.25
CA LEU A 609 -7.34 -19.75 -8.59
C LEU A 609 -8.68 -19.74 -9.34
N LEU A 610 -9.77 -20.09 -8.64
CA LEU A 610 -11.12 -20.08 -9.20
C LEU A 610 -11.51 -18.68 -9.72
N ALA A 611 -11.22 -17.62 -8.96
CA ALA A 611 -11.40 -16.25 -9.41
C ALA A 611 -10.68 -15.95 -10.73
N ARG A 612 -9.45 -16.45 -10.90
CA ARG A 612 -8.64 -16.23 -12.11
C ARG A 612 -9.21 -16.97 -13.33
N TYR A 613 -9.82 -18.14 -13.13
CA TYR A 613 -10.57 -18.79 -14.20
C TYR A 613 -11.86 -18.05 -14.56
N TYR A 614 -12.60 -17.51 -13.58
CA TYR A 614 -13.76 -16.65 -13.85
C TYR A 614 -13.35 -15.39 -14.62
N TYR A 615 -12.22 -14.75 -14.27
CA TYR A 615 -11.69 -13.61 -15.02
C TYR A 615 -11.43 -13.96 -16.48
N LEU A 616 -10.67 -15.05 -16.74
CA LEU A 616 -10.35 -15.47 -18.11
C LEU A 616 -11.60 -15.86 -18.91
N ARG A 617 -12.54 -16.60 -18.29
CA ARG A 617 -13.78 -17.01 -18.97
C ARG A 617 -14.69 -15.82 -19.24
N GLY A 618 -14.80 -14.89 -18.28
CA GLY A 618 -15.52 -13.64 -18.43
C GLY A 618 -14.96 -12.78 -19.57
N LEU A 619 -13.63 -12.69 -19.70
CA LEU A 619 -12.95 -12.02 -20.80
C LEU A 619 -13.30 -12.65 -22.16
N VAL A 620 -13.16 -13.97 -22.28
CA VAL A 620 -13.46 -14.70 -23.53
C VAL A 620 -14.95 -14.62 -23.90
N ASN A 621 -15.85 -14.71 -22.91
CA ASN A 621 -17.29 -14.51 -23.10
C ASN A 621 -17.61 -13.08 -23.55
N SER A 622 -16.87 -12.08 -23.07
CA SER A 622 -17.02 -10.68 -23.51
C SER A 622 -16.66 -10.51 -24.98
N VAL A 623 -15.51 -11.06 -25.40
CA VAL A 623 -15.02 -10.98 -26.79
C VAL A 623 -15.92 -11.75 -27.77
N THR A 624 -16.54 -12.85 -27.33
CA THR A 624 -17.48 -13.63 -28.15
C THR A 624 -18.90 -13.05 -28.19
N GLY A 625 -19.15 -11.90 -27.54
CA GLY A 625 -20.46 -11.26 -27.51
C GLY A 625 -21.47 -11.92 -26.56
N LYS A 626 -21.05 -12.90 -25.74
CA LYS A 626 -21.88 -13.54 -24.72
C LYS A 626 -21.98 -12.70 -23.44
N ARG A 627 -22.57 -11.49 -23.57
CA ARG A 627 -22.58 -10.45 -22.51
C ARG A 627 -23.15 -10.94 -21.19
N LEU A 628 -24.24 -11.71 -21.21
CA LEU A 628 -24.89 -12.21 -19.99
C LEU A 628 -24.04 -13.26 -19.25
N GLU A 629 -23.34 -14.14 -19.98
CA GLU A 629 -22.42 -15.12 -19.41
C GLU A 629 -21.21 -14.41 -18.81
N ALA A 630 -20.64 -13.44 -19.53
CA ALA A 630 -19.54 -12.61 -19.04
C ALA A 630 -19.90 -11.88 -17.73
N LEU A 631 -21.07 -11.23 -17.65
CA LEU A 631 -21.53 -10.57 -16.42
C LEU A 631 -21.72 -11.55 -15.26
N THR A 632 -22.12 -12.79 -15.54
CA THR A 632 -22.26 -13.84 -14.52
C THR A 632 -20.88 -14.29 -14.00
N ASP A 633 -19.89 -14.42 -14.89
CA ASP A 633 -18.50 -14.70 -14.51
C ASP A 633 -17.90 -13.56 -13.69
N PHE A 634 -18.08 -12.30 -14.10
CA PHE A 634 -17.57 -11.14 -13.37
C PHE A 634 -18.27 -10.92 -12.03
N GLN A 635 -19.55 -11.27 -11.92
CA GLN A 635 -20.26 -11.28 -10.65
C GLN A 635 -19.71 -12.37 -9.71
N SER A 636 -19.40 -13.55 -10.24
CA SER A 636 -18.74 -14.63 -9.48
C SER A 636 -17.32 -14.25 -9.06
N LEU A 637 -16.58 -13.55 -9.93
CA LEU A 637 -15.29 -12.94 -9.63
C LEU A 637 -15.39 -11.93 -8.49
N HIS A 638 -16.31 -10.95 -8.57
CA HIS A 638 -16.50 -9.93 -7.55
C HIS A 638 -16.84 -10.53 -6.17
N ARG A 639 -17.50 -11.69 -6.11
CA ARG A 639 -17.76 -12.41 -4.86
C ARG A 639 -16.51 -13.10 -4.31
N THR A 640 -15.62 -13.55 -5.19
CA THR A 640 -14.50 -14.43 -4.84
C THR A 640 -13.20 -13.67 -4.55
N ASP A 641 -12.89 -12.65 -5.37
CA ASP A 641 -11.67 -11.84 -5.29
C ASP A 641 -11.93 -10.46 -5.94
N MET A 642 -12.11 -9.43 -5.11
CA MET A 642 -12.42 -8.06 -5.58
C MET A 642 -11.18 -7.35 -6.14
N ASP A 643 -9.97 -7.78 -5.77
CA ASP A 643 -8.74 -7.07 -6.13
C ASP A 643 -8.45 -7.16 -7.64
N VAL A 644 -8.87 -8.26 -8.28
CA VAL A 644 -8.69 -8.50 -9.72
C VAL A 644 -9.93 -8.15 -10.56
N PHE A 645 -10.93 -7.49 -9.98
CA PHE A 645 -12.20 -7.19 -10.65
C PHE A 645 -12.07 -6.07 -11.71
N PRO A 646 -12.40 -6.31 -12.99
CA PRO A 646 -12.22 -5.32 -14.06
C PRO A 646 -13.43 -4.36 -14.14
N ALA A 647 -13.47 -3.36 -13.26
CA ALA A 647 -14.61 -2.45 -13.11
C ALA A 647 -15.00 -1.71 -14.40
N ASP A 648 -14.03 -1.16 -15.13
CA ASP A 648 -14.27 -0.38 -16.36
C ASP A 648 -14.83 -1.24 -17.49
N MET A 649 -14.30 -2.46 -17.65
CA MET A 649 -14.81 -3.42 -18.63
C MET A 649 -16.25 -3.82 -18.29
N VAL A 650 -16.54 -4.08 -17.01
CA VAL A 650 -17.91 -4.40 -16.57
C VAL A 650 -18.85 -3.23 -16.83
N ALA A 651 -18.44 -1.99 -16.57
CA ALA A 651 -19.24 -0.82 -16.87
C ALA A 651 -19.54 -0.69 -18.38
N SER A 652 -18.55 -0.90 -19.24
CA SER A 652 -18.72 -0.93 -20.70
C SER A 652 -19.65 -2.07 -21.15
N LEU A 653 -19.49 -3.28 -20.61
CA LEU A 653 -20.35 -4.42 -20.89
C LEU A 653 -21.81 -4.14 -20.52
N VAL A 654 -22.03 -3.55 -19.34
CA VAL A 654 -23.38 -3.14 -18.88
C VAL A 654 -23.99 -2.08 -19.80
N ALA A 655 -23.19 -1.12 -20.26
CA ALA A 655 -23.64 -0.10 -21.22
C ALA A 655 -24.01 -0.70 -22.59
N SER A 656 -23.37 -1.81 -22.97
CA SER A 656 -23.58 -2.48 -24.27
C SER A 656 -24.73 -3.50 -24.33
N LEU A 657 -25.39 -3.79 -23.20
CA LEU A 657 -26.48 -4.77 -23.15
C LEU A 657 -27.65 -4.38 -24.06
N GLN A 658 -28.14 -5.34 -24.86
CA GLN A 658 -29.35 -5.15 -25.64
C GLN A 658 -30.59 -5.02 -24.73
N PRO A 659 -31.69 -4.38 -25.19
CA PRO A 659 -32.89 -4.20 -24.38
C PRO A 659 -33.44 -5.51 -23.78
N ASP A 660 -33.49 -6.58 -24.58
CA ASP A 660 -33.98 -7.89 -24.14
C ASP A 660 -33.04 -8.54 -23.12
N GLU A 661 -31.72 -8.47 -23.36
CA GLU A 661 -30.69 -8.95 -22.44
C GLU A 661 -30.74 -8.18 -21.11
N ARG A 662 -31.00 -6.88 -21.15
CA ARG A 662 -31.10 -6.02 -19.98
C ARG A 662 -32.31 -6.39 -19.13
N VAL A 663 -33.44 -6.73 -19.74
CA VAL A 663 -34.63 -7.25 -19.02
C VAL A 663 -34.27 -8.57 -18.31
N VAL A 664 -33.64 -9.51 -19.02
CA VAL A 664 -33.21 -10.80 -18.45
C VAL A 664 -32.18 -10.60 -17.32
N ALA A 665 -31.22 -9.69 -17.49
CA ALA A 665 -30.22 -9.39 -16.47
C ALA A 665 -30.86 -8.73 -15.23
N MET A 666 -31.84 -7.85 -15.41
CA MET A 666 -32.58 -7.21 -14.31
C MET A 666 -33.50 -8.18 -13.55
N GLN A 667 -33.92 -9.29 -14.18
CA GLN A 667 -34.64 -10.37 -13.51
C GLN A 667 -33.74 -11.20 -12.60
N ARG A 668 -32.42 -11.26 -12.87
CA ARG A 668 -31.44 -11.93 -12.02
C ARG A 668 -31.00 -10.97 -10.90
N PRO A 669 -31.32 -11.25 -9.62
CA PRO A 669 -31.05 -10.31 -8.52
C PRO A 669 -29.56 -9.98 -8.38
N GLU A 670 -28.70 -10.95 -8.68
CA GLU A 670 -27.25 -10.83 -8.57
C GLU A 670 -26.66 -9.89 -9.63
N LEU A 671 -27.10 -10.02 -10.89
CA LEU A 671 -26.69 -9.13 -11.99
C LEU A 671 -27.30 -7.74 -11.86
N LYS A 672 -28.55 -7.63 -11.39
CA LYS A 672 -29.21 -6.35 -11.14
C LYS A 672 -28.38 -5.46 -10.20
N ARG A 673 -27.81 -6.04 -9.13
CA ARG A 673 -26.93 -5.30 -8.21
C ARG A 673 -25.66 -4.83 -8.92
N LEU A 674 -24.97 -5.71 -9.63
CA LEU A 674 -23.74 -5.37 -10.37
C LEU A 674 -23.99 -4.24 -11.38
N ILE A 675 -25.08 -4.31 -12.13
CA ILE A 675 -25.51 -3.28 -13.09
C ILE A 675 -25.76 -1.94 -12.39
N SER A 676 -26.48 -1.96 -11.26
CA SER A 676 -26.77 -0.73 -10.52
C SER A 676 -25.51 -0.08 -9.93
N GLN A 677 -24.52 -0.89 -9.54
CA GLN A 677 -23.24 -0.42 -9.05
C GLN A 677 -22.39 0.19 -10.17
N ALA A 678 -22.27 -0.52 -11.30
CA ALA A 678 -21.56 -0.02 -12.48
C ALA A 678 -22.16 1.30 -13.02
N GLN A 679 -23.49 1.47 -12.92
CA GLN A 679 -24.18 2.71 -13.29
C GLN A 679 -23.94 3.87 -12.32
N ARG A 680 -23.76 3.59 -11.02
CA ARG A 680 -23.35 4.63 -10.05
C ARG A 680 -21.91 5.09 -10.28
N SER A 681 -21.03 4.18 -10.67
CA SER A 681 -19.63 4.47 -11.01
C SER A 681 -19.50 5.30 -12.29
N SER A 682 -20.39 5.12 -13.27
CA SER A 682 -20.37 5.84 -14.55
C SER A 682 -21.21 7.13 -14.56
N GLY A 683 -22.20 7.25 -13.67
CA GLY A 683 -23.04 8.45 -13.49
C GLY A 683 -22.46 9.51 -12.55
N GLY A 684 -21.29 9.25 -11.98
CA GLY A 684 -20.52 10.21 -11.22
C GLY A 684 -19.06 9.85 -11.34
N GLN A 685 -18.33 10.53 -12.23
CA GLN A 685 -16.97 10.90 -11.87
C GLN A 685 -17.08 11.80 -10.63
N ALA A 686 -17.29 11.19 -9.47
CA ALA A 686 -16.45 11.58 -8.36
C ALA A 686 -15.05 11.22 -8.84
N GLN A 687 -14.39 12.18 -9.51
CA GLN A 687 -12.96 12.26 -9.34
C GLN A 687 -12.75 12.04 -7.83
N PRO A 688 -11.93 11.07 -7.38
CA PRO A 688 -11.41 11.20 -6.03
C PRO A 688 -10.92 12.64 -5.97
N ASN A 689 -11.40 13.45 -5.01
CA ASN A 689 -11.03 14.87 -4.94
C ASN A 689 -9.51 14.95 -5.02
N ASP A 690 -8.97 15.20 -6.22
CA ASP A 690 -7.53 15.16 -6.49
C ASP A 690 -6.86 16.31 -5.70
N ASP A 691 -7.66 17.31 -5.32
CA ASP A 691 -7.27 18.42 -4.46
C ASP A 691 -6.97 17.99 -3.00
N ASP A 692 -7.45 16.84 -2.51
CA ASP A 692 -7.26 16.40 -1.11
C ASP A 692 -6.21 15.28 -0.94
N ASP A 693 -5.66 14.75 -2.04
CA ASP A 693 -4.63 13.69 -1.99
C ASP A 693 -3.19 14.26 -1.96
N SER A 694 -3.04 15.59 -2.03
CA SER A 694 -1.76 16.29 -2.00
C SER A 694 -1.02 16.14 -0.65
N VAL A 695 0.26 15.79 -0.71
CA VAL A 695 1.13 15.68 0.46
C VAL A 695 1.59 17.07 0.86
N LYS A 696 1.25 17.48 2.10
CA LYS A 696 1.65 18.80 2.61
C LYS A 696 3.03 18.70 3.26
N ARG A 697 3.92 19.65 2.96
CA ARG A 697 5.15 19.85 3.73
C ARG A 697 4.81 20.70 4.94
N PHE A 698 5.33 20.34 6.11
CA PHE A 698 5.18 21.21 7.28
C PHE A 698 5.97 22.50 7.07
N GLU A 699 5.30 23.65 7.21
CA GLU A 699 5.95 24.96 7.15
C GLU A 699 5.62 25.80 8.38
N LEU A 700 6.60 26.58 8.83
CA LEU A 700 6.39 27.51 9.93
C LEU A 700 5.42 28.63 9.52
N PRO A 701 4.51 29.05 10.42
CA PRO A 701 3.57 30.14 10.15
C PRO A 701 4.28 31.44 9.77
N ARG A 702 3.79 32.12 8.73
CA ARG A 702 4.24 33.48 8.33
C ARG A 702 3.25 34.58 8.68
N THR A 703 2.03 34.21 9.09
CA THR A 703 0.91 35.12 9.38
C THR A 703 0.35 34.87 10.78
N HIS A 704 -0.24 35.89 11.38
CA HIS A 704 -0.87 35.80 12.70
C HIS A 704 -1.93 34.70 12.71
N MET A 705 -1.97 33.91 13.78
CA MET A 705 -2.83 32.74 13.88
C MET A 705 -3.95 32.96 14.88
N HIS A 706 -5.20 32.78 14.44
CA HIS A 706 -6.36 32.64 15.32
C HIS A 706 -6.40 31.23 15.94
N LEU A 707 -7.30 31.00 16.90
CA LEU A 707 -7.36 29.74 17.65
C LEU A 707 -7.44 28.50 16.73
N GLU A 708 -8.26 28.56 15.68
CA GLU A 708 -8.43 27.42 14.76
C GLU A 708 -7.18 27.14 13.93
N ASP A 709 -6.54 28.18 13.40
CA ASP A 709 -5.29 28.06 12.64
C ASP A 709 -4.14 27.59 13.54
N PHE A 710 -4.09 28.09 14.78
CA PHE A 710 -3.11 27.66 15.78
C PHE A 710 -3.30 26.19 16.15
N VAL A 711 -4.55 25.75 16.38
CA VAL A 711 -4.86 24.33 16.65
C VAL A 711 -4.35 23.47 15.51
N ARG A 712 -4.67 23.84 14.27
CA ARG A 712 -4.22 23.12 13.08
C ARG A 712 -2.70 23.03 13.01
N ARG A 713 -1.97 24.14 13.18
CA ARG A 713 -0.49 24.17 13.08
C ARG A 713 0.20 23.36 14.17
N VAL A 714 -0.32 23.39 15.40
CA VAL A 714 0.20 22.57 16.50
C VAL A 714 -0.03 21.08 16.24
N GLN A 715 -1.20 20.71 15.70
CA GLN A 715 -1.48 19.32 15.34
C GLN A 715 -0.64 18.85 14.15
N GLU A 716 -0.50 19.66 13.10
CA GLU A 716 0.36 19.42 11.93
C GLU A 716 1.82 19.15 12.34
N SER A 717 2.33 19.93 13.30
CA SER A 717 3.70 19.80 13.82
C SER A 717 3.95 18.55 14.70
N GLY A 718 2.88 17.86 15.13
CA GLY A 718 2.98 16.71 16.03
C GLY A 718 3.28 17.03 17.50
N MET A 719 3.34 18.31 17.91
CA MET A 719 3.64 18.69 19.31
C MET A 719 2.56 18.23 20.30
N ALA A 720 1.29 18.37 19.93
CA ALA A 720 0.15 17.92 20.71
C ALA A 720 -1.03 17.60 19.80
N LYS A 721 -1.76 16.51 20.07
CA LYS A 721 -2.97 16.12 19.33
C LYS A 721 -4.26 16.65 19.97
N ASP A 722 -4.33 16.61 21.31
CA ASP A 722 -5.53 16.96 22.07
C ASP A 722 -5.88 18.45 21.96
N THR A 723 -7.00 18.74 21.30
CA THR A 723 -7.54 20.10 21.13
C THR A 723 -7.71 20.82 22.47
N SER A 724 -8.01 20.11 23.57
CA SER A 724 -8.15 20.76 24.88
C SER A 724 -6.81 21.28 25.42
N THR A 725 -5.74 20.49 25.30
CA THR A 725 -4.38 20.91 25.64
C THR A 725 -3.93 22.07 24.74
N ILE A 726 -4.23 22.03 23.44
CA ILE A 726 -3.81 23.08 22.51
C ILE A 726 -4.55 24.40 22.78
N ARG A 727 -5.83 24.36 23.15
CA ARG A 727 -6.57 25.56 23.61
C ARG A 727 -5.92 26.18 24.85
N ARG A 728 -5.52 25.35 25.83
CA ARG A 728 -4.78 25.83 27.02
C ARG A 728 -3.42 26.44 26.64
N LEU A 729 -2.74 25.88 25.65
CA LEU A 729 -1.48 26.41 25.12
C LEU A 729 -1.69 27.77 24.44
N PHE A 730 -2.75 27.91 23.64
CA PHE A 730 -3.13 29.20 23.04
C PHE A 730 -3.39 30.26 24.12
N ASP A 731 -4.14 29.92 25.17
CA ASP A 731 -4.40 30.82 26.31
C ASP A 731 -3.14 31.17 27.11
N ALA A 732 -2.15 30.28 27.13
CA ALA A 732 -0.85 30.49 27.78
C ALA A 732 0.00 31.47 26.96
N LEU A 733 0.16 31.24 25.65
CA LEU A 733 0.98 32.08 24.76
C LEU A 733 0.40 33.49 24.59
N THR A 734 -0.93 33.63 24.56
CA THR A 734 -1.61 34.94 24.47
C THR A 734 -1.74 35.67 25.80
N VAL A 735 -1.36 35.00 26.91
CA VAL A 735 -1.53 35.45 28.30
C VAL A 735 -3.00 35.83 28.61
N GLY A 736 -3.97 35.42 27.77
CA GLY A 736 -5.40 35.75 27.89
C GLY A 736 -5.78 37.18 27.50
N GLN A 737 -4.88 37.96 26.89
CA GLN A 737 -5.18 39.34 26.46
C GLN A 737 -5.29 39.48 24.93
N GLN A 738 -4.55 38.68 24.17
CA GLN A 738 -4.58 38.69 22.72
C GLN A 738 -5.48 37.56 22.17
N LYS A 739 -6.17 37.79 21.06
CA LYS A 739 -7.01 36.77 20.37
C LYS A 739 -6.27 36.05 19.23
N GLN A 740 -4.97 36.26 19.12
CA GLN A 740 -4.12 35.76 18.04
C GLN A 740 -2.71 35.49 18.58
N VAL A 741 -1.99 34.55 17.97
CA VAL A 741 -0.57 34.27 18.25
C VAL A 741 0.28 34.83 17.10
N ASP A 742 1.31 35.60 17.45
CA ASP A 742 2.28 36.15 16.51
C ASP A 742 3.17 35.03 15.91
N PRO A 743 3.47 35.06 14.60
CA PRO A 743 4.34 34.08 13.94
C PRO A 743 5.70 33.89 14.63
N GLU A 744 6.31 34.98 15.08
CA GLU A 744 7.64 34.99 15.69
C GLU A 744 7.60 34.35 17.08
N VAL A 745 6.52 34.59 17.84
CA VAL A 745 6.29 33.91 19.12
C VAL A 745 6.16 32.40 18.91
N PHE A 746 5.41 31.96 17.89
CA PHE A 746 5.30 30.54 17.57
C PHE A 746 6.63 29.95 17.10
N ARG A 747 7.40 30.68 16.28
CA ARG A 747 8.72 30.25 15.80
C ARG A 747 9.67 30.01 16.97
N ILE A 748 9.79 30.97 17.90
CA ILE A 748 10.63 30.85 19.09
C ILE A 748 10.18 29.68 19.96
N PHE A 749 8.87 29.57 20.20
CA PHE A 749 8.28 28.47 20.96
C PHE A 749 8.62 27.10 20.34
N TYR A 750 8.44 26.95 19.02
CA TYR A 750 8.73 25.74 18.28
C TYR A 750 10.23 25.41 18.30
N THR A 751 11.11 26.40 18.13
CA THR A 751 12.56 26.23 18.24
C THR A 751 12.95 25.69 19.61
N ILE A 752 12.45 26.28 20.70
CA ILE A 752 12.76 25.84 22.07
C ILE A 752 12.24 24.42 22.32
N TRP A 753 11.03 24.11 21.86
CA TRP A 753 10.48 22.75 21.94
C TRP A 753 11.43 21.73 21.28
N LYS A 754 11.94 22.06 20.09
CA LYS A 754 12.87 21.20 19.34
C LYS A 754 14.27 21.13 19.94
N GLU A 755 14.79 22.23 20.49
CA GLU A 755 16.07 22.24 21.21
C GLU A 755 16.01 21.37 22.48
N THR A 756 14.95 21.49 23.29
CA THR A 756 14.77 20.63 24.47
C THR A 756 14.69 19.14 24.08
N GLU A 757 14.03 18.85 22.96
CA GLU A 757 13.97 17.50 22.40
C GLU A 757 15.35 16.98 21.98
N ALA A 758 16.12 17.77 21.23
CA ALA A 758 17.46 17.42 20.77
C ALA A 758 18.43 17.20 21.95
N VAL A 759 18.43 18.11 22.94
CA VAL A 759 19.26 17.99 24.14
C VAL A 759 18.94 16.71 24.91
N ALA A 760 17.67 16.35 25.04
CA ALA A 760 17.29 15.12 25.72
C ALA A 760 17.74 13.85 24.97
N GLN A 761 17.76 13.91 23.63
CA GLN A 761 18.20 12.81 22.78
C GLN A 761 19.72 12.64 22.83
N GLU A 762 20.51 13.71 22.72
CA GLU A 762 21.98 13.68 22.66
C GLU A 762 22.69 13.21 23.94
N VAL A 763 21.95 13.00 25.02
CA VAL A 763 22.56 12.69 26.32
C VAL A 763 23.15 11.30 26.37
N ASP A 764 24.44 11.25 26.70
CA ASP A 764 25.14 10.00 26.99
C ASP A 764 24.83 9.54 28.42
N LEU A 765 24.00 8.50 28.52
CA LEU A 765 23.69 7.88 29.79
C LEU A 765 24.74 6.83 30.15
N PRO A 766 25.21 6.79 31.42
CA PRO A 766 26.09 5.71 31.90
C PRO A 766 25.47 4.33 31.67
N ALA A 767 26.29 3.31 31.39
CA ALA A 767 25.82 1.92 31.15
C ALA A 767 24.91 1.40 32.29
N ALA A 768 25.26 1.73 33.54
CA ALA A 768 24.46 1.38 34.72
C ALA A 768 23.04 2.01 34.75
N VAL A 769 22.83 3.13 34.05
CA VAL A 769 21.49 3.71 33.84
C VAL A 769 20.77 2.93 32.75
N LEU A 770 21.44 2.68 31.62
CA LEU A 770 20.85 1.98 30.48
C LEU A 770 20.36 0.57 30.84
N GLU A 771 21.08 -0.17 31.68
CA GLU A 771 20.67 -1.50 32.18
C GLU A 771 19.42 -1.48 33.06
N ARG A 772 19.11 -0.34 33.68
CA ARG A 772 18.01 -0.19 34.64
C ARG A 772 16.86 0.69 34.11
N LEU A 773 17.00 1.25 32.92
CA LEU A 773 15.89 1.87 32.20
C LEU A 773 15.01 0.76 31.64
N GLU A 774 13.70 0.92 31.80
CA GLU A 774 12.78 0.02 31.12
C GLU A 774 12.83 0.21 29.60
N PRO A 775 12.51 -0.81 28.78
CA PRO A 775 12.62 -0.74 27.32
C PRO A 775 11.87 0.41 26.66
N ASN A 776 10.85 0.97 27.33
CA ASN A 776 10.05 2.09 26.84
C ASN A 776 10.34 3.41 27.57
N GLU A 777 11.28 3.46 28.51
CA GLU A 777 11.60 4.66 29.31
C GLU A 777 12.61 5.57 28.61
N CYS A 778 12.30 6.86 28.51
CA CYS A 778 13.16 7.85 27.84
C CYS A 778 13.39 9.08 28.73
N VAL A 779 14.52 9.75 28.52
CA VAL A 779 14.75 11.08 29.09
C VAL A 779 14.04 12.10 28.18
N TYR A 780 13.21 12.96 28.77
CA TYR A 780 12.45 13.98 28.06
C TYR A 780 12.92 15.39 28.32
N LYS A 781 13.57 15.62 29.48
CA LYS A 781 14.15 16.92 29.85
C LYS A 781 15.30 16.71 30.84
N LEU A 782 16.28 17.61 30.77
CA LEU A 782 17.35 17.75 31.74
C LEU A 782 17.40 19.15 32.31
N SER A 783 17.78 19.27 33.59
CA SER A 783 18.08 20.56 34.19
C SER A 783 19.48 21.05 33.79
N SER A 784 19.73 22.34 34.00
CA SER A 784 21.10 22.83 34.16
C SER A 784 21.82 22.11 35.32
N SER A 785 23.17 22.19 35.35
CA SER A 785 23.95 21.60 36.44
C SER A 785 23.66 22.33 37.76
N VAL A 786 23.22 21.58 38.76
CA VAL A 786 22.72 22.11 40.02
C VAL A 786 23.33 21.40 41.22
N LYS A 787 23.46 22.16 42.31
CA LYS A 787 23.85 21.60 43.61
C LYS A 787 22.63 20.94 44.25
N THR A 788 22.79 19.67 44.60
CA THR A 788 21.76 18.87 45.27
C THR A 788 22.28 18.30 46.59
N SER A 789 21.36 17.78 47.40
CA SER A 789 21.63 16.96 48.58
C SER A 789 22.51 15.73 48.30
N HIS A 790 22.61 15.28 47.05
CA HIS A 790 23.36 14.09 46.63
C HIS A 790 24.58 14.44 45.76
N GLY A 791 25.04 15.70 45.80
CA GLY A 791 26.17 16.19 45.00
C GLY A 791 25.76 17.15 43.89
N VAL A 792 26.69 17.44 42.97
CA VAL A 792 26.46 18.32 41.82
C VAL A 792 26.12 17.47 40.60
N GLY A 793 25.12 17.88 39.83
CA GLY A 793 24.69 17.13 38.65
C GLY A 793 23.47 17.72 37.96
N LYS A 794 22.99 17.02 36.92
CA LYS A 794 21.78 17.37 36.16
C LYS A 794 20.63 16.46 36.52
N ILE A 795 19.46 17.03 36.78
CA ILE A 795 18.24 16.27 37.06
C ILE A 795 17.60 15.87 35.71
N ALA A 796 17.45 14.58 35.50
CA ALA A 796 16.77 14.00 34.34
C ALA A 796 15.32 13.68 34.67
N LEU A 797 14.40 14.05 33.77
CA LEU A 797 12.98 13.74 33.85
C LEU A 797 12.62 12.68 32.80
N THR A 798 12.07 11.56 33.28
CA THR A 798 11.46 10.54 32.42
C THR A 798 9.93 10.58 32.54
N GLN A 799 9.22 9.72 31.81
CA GLN A 799 7.78 9.56 32.01
C GLN A 799 7.43 8.79 33.30
N ARG A 800 8.41 8.31 34.08
CA ARG A 800 8.18 7.47 35.27
C ARG A 800 8.82 7.99 36.56
N ARG A 801 10.00 8.61 36.44
CA ARG A 801 10.82 9.00 37.59
C ARG A 801 11.72 10.20 37.28
N LEU A 802 12.33 10.68 38.35
CA LEU A 802 13.43 11.63 38.34
C LEU A 802 14.71 10.90 38.80
N PHE A 803 15.81 11.16 38.13
CA PHE A 803 17.13 10.74 38.58
C PHE A 803 18.18 11.84 38.35
N LEU A 804 19.26 11.82 39.12
CA LEU A 804 20.36 12.76 39.04
C LEU A 804 21.53 12.12 38.30
N LEU A 805 21.99 12.76 37.23
CA LEU A 805 23.25 12.45 36.57
C LEU A 805 24.37 13.24 37.26
N THR A 806 25.29 12.55 37.93
CA THR A 806 26.33 13.19 38.74
C THR A 806 27.46 13.74 37.86
N GLU A 807 27.90 14.97 38.12
CA GLU A 807 29.06 15.57 37.45
C GLU A 807 30.34 15.36 38.27
N GLY A 808 31.43 14.97 37.61
CA GLY A 808 32.75 14.73 38.22
C GLY A 808 33.06 13.26 38.60
N ARG A 809 32.05 12.42 38.82
CA ARG A 809 32.19 10.96 38.89
C ARG A 809 31.13 10.31 37.97
N PRO A 810 31.50 9.40 37.06
CA PRO A 810 30.52 8.74 36.20
C PRO A 810 29.59 7.89 37.06
N GLY A 811 28.30 8.25 37.06
CA GLY A 811 27.31 7.62 37.93
C GLY A 811 25.96 8.31 37.83
N TYR A 812 24.96 7.73 38.51
CA TYR A 812 23.65 8.32 38.65
C TYR A 812 23.07 7.99 40.03
N VAL A 813 22.08 8.78 40.45
CA VAL A 813 21.34 8.55 41.70
C VAL A 813 19.84 8.65 41.41
N ASP A 814 19.08 7.59 41.69
CA ASP A 814 17.61 7.64 41.64
C ASP A 814 17.10 8.66 42.67
N VAL A 815 16.37 9.67 42.20
CA VAL A 815 15.76 10.70 43.05
C VAL A 815 14.44 10.18 43.59
N THR A 816 13.46 9.92 42.71
CA THR A 816 12.16 9.36 43.09
C THR A 816 11.39 8.88 41.87
N TRP A 817 10.53 7.87 42.06
CA TRP A 817 9.44 7.60 41.13
C TRP A 817 8.28 8.56 41.41
N PHE A 818 7.52 8.95 40.37
CA PHE A 818 6.36 9.83 40.58
C PHE A 818 5.28 9.20 41.48
N ARG A 819 5.18 7.86 41.48
CA ARG A 819 4.24 7.12 42.35
C ARG A 819 4.59 7.19 43.85
N ASP A 820 5.86 7.45 44.16
CA ASP A 820 6.39 7.43 45.54
C ASP A 820 6.45 8.82 46.18
N ILE A 821 6.13 9.88 45.42
CA ILE A 821 6.13 11.27 45.91
C ILE A 821 5.01 11.45 46.93
N GLU A 822 5.36 11.93 48.11
CA GLU A 822 4.39 12.37 49.14
C GLU A 822 4.14 13.87 49.06
N GLU A 823 5.20 14.64 48.84
CA GLU A 823 5.16 16.09 48.91
C GLU A 823 6.25 16.72 48.06
N VAL A 824 5.90 17.83 47.39
CA VAL A 824 6.82 18.69 46.63
C VAL A 824 6.60 20.12 47.10
N LYS A 825 7.67 20.78 47.57
CA LYS A 825 7.62 22.17 48.08
C LYS A 825 8.82 22.97 47.60
N ILE A 826 8.65 24.28 47.49
CA ILE A 826 9.75 25.23 47.34
C ILE A 826 10.08 25.76 48.73
N SER A 827 11.37 25.76 49.08
CA SER A 827 11.86 26.38 50.31
C SER A 827 13.02 27.31 49.99
N SER A 828 13.18 28.41 50.72
CA SER A 828 14.30 29.33 50.56
C SER A 828 15.15 29.31 51.81
N ALA A 829 16.42 28.91 51.69
CA ALA A 829 17.40 29.03 52.78
C ALA A 829 18.11 30.40 52.71
N PRO A 830 18.28 31.12 53.83
CA PRO A 830 19.06 32.35 53.84
C PRO A 830 20.56 32.01 53.72
N LEU A 831 21.20 32.47 52.65
CA LEU A 831 22.65 32.32 52.47
C LEU A 831 23.24 33.70 52.13
N LEU A 832 24.05 34.27 53.04
CA LEU A 832 24.84 35.49 52.82
C LEU A 832 24.08 36.60 52.05
N LEU A 833 22.99 37.11 52.63
CA LEU A 833 22.11 38.18 52.11
C LEU A 833 21.21 37.84 50.90
N MET A 834 21.30 36.63 50.32
CA MET A 834 20.45 36.18 49.20
C MET A 834 19.54 35.01 49.60
N ARG A 835 18.25 35.07 49.21
CA ARG A 835 17.31 33.93 49.33
C ARG A 835 17.37 33.12 48.05
N ILE A 836 17.95 31.92 48.11
CA ILE A 836 18.01 31.04 46.94
C ILE A 836 16.87 30.00 47.04
N PRO A 837 15.97 29.91 46.05
CA PRO A 837 14.88 28.93 46.08
C PRO A 837 15.42 27.52 45.78
N SER A 838 15.16 26.60 46.71
CA SER A 838 15.47 25.17 46.59
C SER A 838 14.20 24.35 46.48
N LEU A 839 14.19 23.40 45.55
CA LEU A 839 13.14 22.39 45.39
C LEU A 839 13.36 21.27 46.41
N LYS A 840 12.33 20.93 47.18
CA LYS A 840 12.31 19.82 48.13
C LYS A 840 11.28 18.77 47.76
N ILE A 841 11.72 17.52 47.65
CA ILE A 841 10.89 16.36 47.31
C ILE A 841 10.97 15.35 48.45
N LYS A 842 9.81 15.03 49.04
CA LYS A 842 9.67 13.99 50.07
C LYS A 842 9.04 12.75 49.45
N THR A 843 9.58 11.58 49.80
CA THR A 843 9.19 10.29 49.20
C THR A 843 8.77 9.30 50.28
N ARG A 844 7.86 8.36 49.96
CA ARG A 844 7.41 7.29 50.87
C ARG A 844 8.54 6.35 51.35
N PRO A 845 9.40 5.82 50.46
CA PRO A 845 10.38 4.81 50.87
C PRO A 845 11.61 5.39 51.57
N ARG A 846 11.90 6.69 51.46
CA ARG A 846 13.09 7.33 52.07
C ARG A 846 12.69 8.38 53.09
N ARG A 847 13.27 8.32 54.29
CA ARG A 847 13.08 9.35 55.34
C ARG A 847 13.73 10.70 54.99
N GLU A 848 14.77 10.69 54.16
CA GLU A 848 15.51 11.89 53.76
C GLU A 848 14.80 12.63 52.61
N THR A 849 14.79 13.97 52.69
CA THR A 849 14.18 14.83 51.66
C THR A 849 15.22 15.20 50.62
N PHE A 850 14.95 14.94 49.34
CA PHE A 850 15.81 15.37 48.26
C PHE A 850 15.69 16.89 48.08
N GLU A 851 16.81 17.60 48.22
CA GLU A 851 16.90 19.05 48.00
C GLU A 851 17.76 19.38 46.78
N ALA A 852 17.29 20.26 45.90
CA ALA A 852 18.02 20.74 44.72
C ALA A 852 17.89 22.26 44.54
N ASN A 853 19.01 22.93 44.31
CA ASN A 853 19.07 24.37 44.08
C ASN A 853 19.05 24.68 42.58
N LEU A 854 17.85 24.88 42.04
CA LEU A 854 17.56 25.09 40.62
C LEU A 854 17.59 26.55 40.17
N LYS A 855 17.99 27.48 41.06
CA LYS A 855 18.07 28.93 40.78
C LYS A 855 16.81 29.45 40.07
N THR A 856 16.93 29.94 38.84
CA THR A 856 15.86 30.52 38.01
C THR A 856 14.86 29.50 37.49
N GLU A 857 15.22 28.21 37.43
CA GLU A 857 14.33 27.15 36.92
C GLU A 857 13.45 26.52 38.03
N CYS A 858 13.64 26.92 39.29
CA CYS A 858 13.03 26.26 40.45
C CYS A 858 11.49 26.22 40.40
N GLU A 859 10.86 27.34 40.03
CA GLU A 859 9.39 27.41 39.92
C GLU A 859 8.84 26.56 38.77
N LEU A 860 9.54 26.52 37.63
CA LEU A 860 9.16 25.71 36.48
C LEU A 860 9.24 24.21 36.81
N TRP A 861 10.37 23.76 37.38
CA TRP A 861 10.51 22.37 37.81
C TRP A 861 9.49 21.97 38.87
N HIS A 862 9.17 22.88 39.80
CA HIS A 862 8.10 22.63 40.77
C HIS A 862 6.75 22.39 40.09
N LEU A 863 6.39 23.22 39.10
CA LEU A 863 5.14 23.09 38.35
C LEU A 863 5.10 21.79 37.54
N MET A 864 6.17 21.48 36.79
CA MET A 864 6.28 20.28 35.97
C MET A 864 6.18 19.00 36.81
N ILE A 865 6.90 18.94 37.94
CA ILE A 865 6.89 17.76 38.82
C ILE A 865 5.51 17.59 39.46
N LYS A 866 4.83 18.67 39.82
CA LYS A 866 3.44 18.60 40.31
C LYS A 866 2.47 18.08 39.27
N GLU A 867 2.58 18.53 38.02
CA GLU A 867 1.74 18.05 36.93
C GLU A 867 1.99 16.56 36.66
N MET A 868 3.26 16.14 36.59
CA MET A 868 3.64 14.72 36.42
C MET A 868 3.15 13.85 37.59
N TRP A 869 3.28 14.34 38.83
CA TRP A 869 2.80 13.63 40.01
C TRP A 869 1.26 13.52 40.04
N ALA A 870 0.54 14.58 39.67
CA ALA A 870 -0.91 14.56 39.54
C ALA A 870 -1.35 13.60 38.42
N GLY A 871 -0.71 13.66 37.25
CA GLY A 871 -0.94 12.73 36.15
C GLY A 871 -0.74 11.27 36.55
N ARG A 872 0.29 10.96 37.35
CA ARG A 872 0.55 9.59 37.84
C ARG A 872 -0.57 9.10 38.74
N LYS A 873 -1.01 9.95 39.65
CA LYS A 873 -2.13 9.64 40.54
C LYS A 873 -3.41 9.37 39.74
N MET A 874 -3.71 10.21 38.73
CA MET A 874 -4.85 10.01 37.85
C MET A 874 -4.76 8.69 37.06
N ALA A 875 -3.58 8.38 36.52
CA ALA A 875 -3.33 7.13 35.80
C ALA A 875 -3.53 5.88 36.67
N ASP A 876 -3.09 5.93 37.93
CA ASP A 876 -3.23 4.83 38.88
C ASP A 876 -4.68 4.62 39.35
N GLU A 877 -5.43 5.72 39.56
CA GLU A 877 -6.83 5.71 39.99
C GLU A 877 -7.78 5.27 38.86
N HIS A 878 -7.52 5.70 37.63
CA HIS A 878 -8.37 5.40 36.47
C HIS A 878 -7.89 4.20 35.64
N LYS A 879 -6.74 3.61 36.01
CA LYS A 879 -6.06 2.53 35.27
C LYS A 879 -5.86 2.85 33.78
N ASP A 880 -5.58 4.12 33.50
CA ASP A 880 -5.42 4.66 32.16
C ASP A 880 -4.04 5.32 32.01
N PRO A 881 -3.13 4.72 31.22
CA PRO A 881 -1.78 5.25 31.05
C PRO A 881 -1.74 6.57 30.26
N GLN A 882 -2.80 6.96 29.55
CA GLN A 882 -2.82 8.21 28.76
C GLN A 882 -2.68 9.46 29.62
N TYR A 883 -3.16 9.44 30.86
CA TYR A 883 -3.00 10.55 31.80
C TYR A 883 -1.52 10.90 32.01
N MET A 884 -0.63 9.90 32.04
CA MET A 884 0.80 10.15 32.14
C MET A 884 1.40 10.77 30.89
N GLN A 885 0.94 10.33 29.71
CA GLN A 885 1.41 10.88 28.44
C GLN A 885 0.97 12.34 28.29
N GLN A 886 -0.29 12.63 28.59
CA GLN A 886 -0.81 14.00 28.55
C GLN A 886 -0.14 14.90 29.60
N ALA A 887 0.14 14.39 30.81
CA ALA A 887 0.85 15.15 31.84
C ALA A 887 2.28 15.48 31.42
N LEU A 888 2.96 14.54 30.75
CA LEU A 888 4.29 14.75 30.18
C LEU A 888 4.26 15.80 29.08
N THR A 889 3.31 15.71 28.13
CA THR A 889 3.12 16.73 27.09
C THR A 889 2.86 18.09 27.72
N ASN A 890 1.97 18.20 28.70
CA ASN A 890 1.71 19.46 29.42
C ASN A 890 3.00 20.01 30.05
N ALA A 891 3.80 19.17 30.70
CA ALA A 891 5.05 19.57 31.35
C ALA A 891 6.10 20.08 30.34
N LEU A 892 6.22 19.43 29.17
CA LEU A 892 7.12 19.89 28.10
C LEU A 892 6.61 21.18 27.44
N LEU A 893 5.30 21.34 27.29
CA LEU A 893 4.71 22.57 26.77
C LEU A 893 4.95 23.74 27.74
N MET A 894 4.88 23.50 29.05
CA MET A 894 5.24 24.51 30.07
C MET A 894 6.67 25.00 29.90
N ASP A 895 7.61 24.09 29.64
CA ASP A 895 9.01 24.43 29.42
C ASP A 895 9.19 25.35 28.22
N ALA A 896 8.63 24.96 27.07
CA ALA A 896 8.70 25.75 25.85
C ALA A 896 8.01 27.12 25.99
N VAL A 897 6.87 27.20 26.71
CA VAL A 897 6.19 28.48 27.00
C VAL A 897 7.07 29.39 27.86
N VAL A 898 7.71 28.86 28.92
CA VAL A 898 8.56 29.67 29.79
C VAL A 898 9.80 30.17 29.07
N GLY A 899 10.44 29.30 28.28
CA GLY A 899 11.58 29.66 27.46
C GLY A 899 11.25 30.72 26.40
N CYS A 900 10.04 30.69 25.85
CA CYS A 900 9.60 31.63 24.81
C CYS A 900 9.26 33.01 25.36
N LEU A 901 8.48 33.11 26.44
CA LEU A 901 7.94 34.39 26.90
C LEU A 901 8.94 35.24 27.71
N GLN A 902 9.99 34.64 28.28
CA GLN A 902 11.11 35.27 29.02
C GLN A 902 10.75 36.48 29.91
N SER A 903 9.54 36.48 30.49
CA SER A 903 8.99 37.59 31.29
C SER A 903 8.59 37.11 32.68
N GLN A 904 8.41 38.05 33.62
CA GLN A 904 7.90 37.73 34.96
C GLN A 904 6.51 37.05 34.94
N LYS A 905 5.77 37.13 33.82
CA LYS A 905 4.46 36.48 33.62
C LYS A 905 4.56 35.07 33.03
N ALA A 906 5.76 34.61 32.64
CA ALA A 906 5.95 33.34 31.96
C ALA A 906 5.54 32.12 32.81
N ILE A 907 5.87 32.12 34.10
CA ILE A 907 5.45 31.05 35.04
C ILE A 907 3.93 31.04 35.23
N TYR A 908 3.31 32.22 35.29
CA TYR A 908 1.84 32.32 35.34
C TYR A 908 1.20 31.78 34.05
N ALA A 909 1.73 32.12 32.88
CA ALA A 909 1.27 31.57 31.61
C ALA A 909 1.39 30.04 31.57
N ALA A 910 2.54 29.48 31.96
CA ALA A 910 2.75 28.05 32.04
C ALA A 910 1.82 27.35 33.04
N SER A 911 1.44 28.02 34.14
CA SER A 911 0.49 27.46 35.11
C SER A 911 -0.90 27.16 34.52
N LYS A 912 -1.30 27.82 33.42
CA LYS A 912 -2.54 27.50 32.70
C LYS A 912 -2.53 26.11 32.05
N LEU A 913 -1.34 25.55 31.80
CA LEU A 913 -1.16 24.19 31.27
C LEU A 913 -1.21 23.11 32.37
N ALA A 914 -1.16 23.47 33.66
CA ALA A 914 -1.12 22.53 34.79
C ALA A 914 -2.52 21.96 35.10
N HIS A 915 -3.04 21.20 34.15
CA HIS A 915 -4.40 20.72 34.13
C HIS A 915 -4.68 19.70 35.23
N PHE A 916 -3.82 18.70 35.40
CA PHE A 916 -4.05 17.62 36.35
C PHE A 916 -3.82 18.06 37.79
N ASP A 917 -2.85 18.94 38.06
CA ASP A 917 -2.70 19.52 39.40
C ASP A 917 -3.92 20.36 39.80
N LYS A 918 -4.53 21.08 38.84
CA LYS A 918 -5.78 21.83 39.06
C LYS A 918 -6.97 20.88 39.28
N MET A 919 -7.16 19.89 38.41
CA MET A 919 -8.24 18.90 38.55
C MET A 919 -8.18 18.16 39.89
N LYS A 920 -6.99 17.73 40.32
CA LYS A 920 -6.77 17.06 41.61
C LYS A 920 -7.23 17.89 42.80
N ARG A 921 -7.19 19.22 42.71
CA ARG A 921 -7.63 20.15 43.77
C ARG A 921 -9.11 20.50 43.69
N GLU A 922 -9.66 20.63 42.48
CA GLU A 922 -11.03 21.13 42.26
C GLU A 922 -12.10 20.03 42.22
N VAL A 923 -11.75 18.80 41.80
CA VAL A 923 -12.69 17.68 41.69
C VAL A 923 -12.04 16.42 42.26
N PRO A 924 -12.36 15.99 43.49
CA PRO A 924 -11.98 14.66 43.97
C PRO A 924 -12.83 13.62 43.22
N ILE A 925 -12.41 13.24 42.02
CA ILE A 925 -13.00 12.11 41.27
C ILE A 925 -12.49 10.84 41.93
N MET A 926 -13.11 10.43 43.04
CA MET A 926 -12.87 9.11 43.59
C MET A 926 -13.61 8.08 42.73
N VAL A 927 -12.85 7.31 41.94
CA VAL A 927 -13.35 6.06 41.36
C VAL A 927 -13.78 5.15 42.52
N PRO A 928 -15.00 4.60 42.53
CA PRO A 928 -15.45 3.70 43.59
C PRO A 928 -14.48 2.54 43.78
N LYS A 929 -14.27 2.11 45.03
CA LYS A 929 -13.38 1.00 45.36
C LYS A 929 -13.74 -0.28 44.60
N THR A 930 -15.04 -0.55 44.45
CA THR A 930 -15.56 -1.67 43.63
C THR A 930 -15.11 -1.60 42.17
N THR A 931 -15.06 -0.39 41.60
CA THR A 931 -14.61 -0.16 40.21
C THR A 931 -13.09 -0.30 40.11
N SER A 932 -12.32 0.24 41.04
CA SER A 932 -10.85 0.20 40.97
C SER A 932 -10.25 -1.18 41.24
N GLU A 933 -10.94 -2.04 41.99
CA GLU A 933 -10.55 -3.44 42.24
C GLU A 933 -10.84 -4.35 41.03
N THR A 934 -11.94 -4.09 40.33
CA THR A 934 -12.38 -4.88 39.17
C THR A 934 -11.75 -4.42 37.85
N LEU A 935 -11.52 -3.12 37.67
CA LEU A 935 -10.89 -2.55 36.49
C LEU A 935 -9.40 -2.91 36.44
N LYS A 936 -8.99 -3.65 35.40
CA LYS A 936 -7.59 -4.00 35.16
C LYS A 936 -6.85 -2.87 34.46
N HIS A 937 -7.39 -2.40 33.34
CA HIS A 937 -6.80 -1.33 32.51
C HIS A 937 -7.81 -0.77 31.50
N LYS A 938 -7.51 0.44 30.99
CA LYS A 938 -8.18 1.04 29.83
C LYS A 938 -7.24 1.15 28.65
N ILE A 939 -7.76 0.92 27.45
CA ILE A 939 -7.05 1.09 26.18
C ILE A 939 -7.83 2.05 25.28
N ASN A 940 -7.13 2.79 24.42
CA ASN A 940 -7.72 3.77 23.52
C ASN A 940 -7.47 3.36 22.06
N PRO A 941 -8.49 2.91 21.32
CA PRO A 941 -8.37 2.57 19.90
C PRO A 941 -8.20 3.79 18.97
N CYS A 942 -8.48 5.01 19.46
CA CYS A 942 -8.44 6.25 18.68
C CYS A 942 -7.17 7.08 18.93
N LEU A 943 -6.04 6.45 19.29
CA LEU A 943 -4.76 7.13 19.59
C LEU A 943 -4.24 8.03 18.45
N ASP A 944 -4.61 7.70 17.22
CA ASP A 944 -4.16 8.38 16.00
C ASP A 944 -5.19 9.31 15.37
N LEU A 945 -6.31 9.54 16.05
CA LEU A 945 -7.37 10.43 15.59
C LEU A 945 -7.42 11.69 16.48
N THR A 946 -7.72 12.85 15.88
CA THR A 946 -7.96 14.14 16.57
C THR A 946 -9.15 14.06 17.52
N SER A 947 -10.08 13.16 17.23
CA SER A 947 -11.31 12.98 18.00
C SER A 947 -11.59 11.51 18.30
N PRO A 948 -12.09 11.21 19.51
CA PRO A 948 -12.53 9.86 19.85
C PRO A 948 -13.72 9.44 18.97
N GLN A 949 -13.69 8.18 18.53
CA GLN A 949 -14.78 7.52 17.82
C GLN A 949 -15.49 6.55 18.76
N ALA A 950 -16.77 6.26 18.52
CA ALA A 950 -17.46 5.25 19.32
C ALA A 950 -16.93 3.85 18.97
N VAL A 951 -16.80 3.01 19.99
CA VAL A 951 -16.44 1.60 19.86
C VAL A 951 -17.74 0.82 19.70
N ASP A 952 -18.08 0.49 18.45
CA ASP A 952 -19.36 -0.13 18.12
C ASP A 952 -19.36 -1.64 18.34
N ILE A 953 -18.25 -2.33 18.04
CA ILE A 953 -18.14 -3.78 18.17
C ILE A 953 -16.80 -4.16 18.80
N LEU A 954 -16.84 -5.11 19.74
CA LEU A 954 -15.68 -5.81 20.27
C LEU A 954 -15.84 -7.32 20.02
N PHE A 955 -14.79 -7.96 19.51
CA PHE A 955 -14.78 -9.41 19.29
C PHE A 955 -13.43 -10.00 19.65
N TYR A 956 -13.42 -11.05 20.46
CA TYR A 956 -12.20 -11.72 20.91
C TYR A 956 -12.02 -13.05 20.17
N THR A 957 -10.83 -13.28 19.63
CA THR A 957 -10.43 -14.57 19.06
C THR A 957 -9.31 -15.18 19.91
N PRO A 958 -9.50 -16.41 20.46
CA PRO A 958 -8.48 -17.09 21.23
C PRO A 958 -7.27 -17.46 20.37
N GLY A 959 -6.10 -17.65 21.00
CA GLY A 959 -4.85 -18.03 20.34
C GLY A 959 -3.97 -18.90 21.22
N GLN A 960 -2.95 -19.57 20.64
CA GLN A 960 -2.04 -20.44 21.39
C GLN A 960 -0.85 -19.64 21.96
N LEU A 961 -0.59 -19.79 23.26
CA LEU A 961 0.56 -19.19 23.94
C LEU A 961 1.70 -20.22 24.06
N GLY A 962 2.74 -20.15 23.20
CA GLY A 962 3.93 -21.00 23.32
C GLY A 962 5.04 -20.74 22.29
N MET A 963 6.31 -20.86 22.71
CA MET A 963 7.54 -20.63 21.91
C MET A 963 7.71 -21.57 20.69
N ALA A 964 6.98 -22.68 20.63
CA ALA A 964 7.03 -23.63 19.51
C ALA A 964 5.96 -23.36 18.42
N SER A 965 5.08 -22.37 18.63
CA SER A 965 3.89 -22.12 17.80
C SER A 965 4.16 -21.37 16.49
N ALA A 966 5.31 -20.70 16.36
CA ALA A 966 5.64 -19.95 15.14
C ALA A 966 5.77 -20.85 13.89
N ALA A 967 6.06 -22.14 14.08
CA ALA A 967 6.17 -23.13 13.00
C ALA A 967 4.83 -23.82 12.66
N ALA A 968 3.78 -23.64 13.48
CA ALA A 968 2.54 -24.40 13.39
C ALA A 968 1.29 -23.51 13.38
N GLY A 969 1.29 -22.40 12.63
CA GLY A 969 0.07 -21.67 12.22
C GLY A 969 -0.83 -21.02 13.30
N GLY A 970 -0.64 -21.31 14.59
CA GLY A 970 -1.42 -20.77 15.70
C GLY A 970 -0.96 -19.35 16.07
N GLY A 971 -1.78 -18.35 15.74
CA GLY A 971 -1.50 -16.94 16.04
C GLY A 971 -1.71 -16.58 17.52
N HIS A 972 -1.15 -15.44 17.94
CA HIS A 972 -1.45 -14.81 19.23
C HIS A 972 -2.95 -14.50 19.37
N PRO A 973 -3.53 -14.50 20.60
CA PRO A 973 -4.92 -14.12 20.81
C PRO A 973 -5.15 -12.66 20.37
N LYS A 974 -6.29 -12.37 19.74
CA LYS A 974 -6.59 -11.04 19.17
C LYS A 974 -7.91 -10.49 19.70
N LEU A 975 -7.95 -9.17 19.84
CA LEU A 975 -9.17 -8.40 20.08
C LEU A 975 -9.42 -7.51 18.87
N TRP A 976 -10.56 -7.68 18.22
CA TRP A 976 -11.01 -6.89 17.08
C TRP A 976 -11.96 -5.79 17.58
N CYS A 977 -11.71 -4.55 17.18
CA CYS A 977 -12.45 -3.36 17.60
C CYS A 977 -12.93 -2.59 16.36
N ALA A 978 -14.24 -2.53 16.16
CA ALA A 978 -14.83 -1.72 15.09
C ALA A 978 -15.19 -0.32 15.61
N LEU A 979 -14.76 0.71 14.88
CA LEU A 979 -15.09 2.11 15.10
C LEU A 979 -16.25 2.56 14.19
N SER A 980 -16.92 3.65 14.55
CA SER A 980 -18.11 4.15 13.82
C SER A 980 -17.85 4.65 12.41
N ASP A 981 -16.60 4.92 12.04
CA ASP A 981 -16.18 5.35 10.71
C ASP A 981 -15.95 4.18 9.72
N GLY A 982 -16.18 2.93 10.16
CA GLY A 982 -15.93 1.72 9.38
C GLY A 982 -14.50 1.18 9.49
N THR A 983 -13.68 1.75 10.36
CA THR A 983 -12.32 1.30 10.64
C THR A 983 -12.33 0.16 11.67
N VAL A 984 -11.61 -0.93 11.37
CA VAL A 984 -11.40 -2.05 12.31
C VAL A 984 -9.96 -2.02 12.82
N VAL A 985 -9.80 -1.76 14.11
CA VAL A 985 -8.53 -1.79 14.84
C VAL A 985 -8.36 -3.16 15.49
N VAL A 986 -7.21 -3.80 15.31
CA VAL A 986 -6.91 -5.11 15.90
C VAL A 986 -5.91 -4.92 17.04
N PHE A 987 -6.11 -5.58 18.16
CA PHE A 987 -5.18 -5.62 19.29
C PHE A 987 -4.66 -7.04 19.49
N ASP A 988 -3.40 -7.19 19.88
CA ASP A 988 -2.92 -8.39 20.53
C ASP A 988 -3.48 -8.44 21.95
N ALA A 989 -4.26 -9.46 22.28
CA ALA A 989 -4.94 -9.58 23.57
C ALA A 989 -4.03 -10.13 24.68
N ALA A 990 -2.83 -10.63 24.37
CA ALA A 990 -1.83 -10.97 25.38
C ALA A 990 -1.18 -9.70 25.96
N THR A 991 -0.90 -8.72 25.08
CA THR A 991 -0.18 -7.48 25.41
C THR A 991 -1.06 -6.23 25.49
N TRP A 992 -2.29 -6.29 24.98
CA TRP A 992 -3.27 -5.20 24.85
C TRP A 992 -2.78 -4.03 23.99
N SER A 993 -2.05 -4.38 22.95
CA SER A 993 -1.36 -3.43 22.09
C SER A 993 -1.91 -3.53 20.67
N ILE A 994 -1.94 -2.41 19.93
CA ILE A 994 -2.56 -2.29 18.59
C ILE A 994 -1.72 -2.99 17.52
N GLN A 995 -2.27 -3.87 16.70
CA GLN A 995 -1.62 -4.35 15.48
C GLN A 995 -1.70 -3.26 14.41
N GLN A 996 -0.57 -2.97 13.73
CA GLN A 996 -0.38 -1.84 12.78
C GLN A 996 -1.45 -1.71 11.67
N ASN A 997 -2.26 -2.76 11.47
CA ASN A 997 -3.19 -2.88 10.36
C ASN A 997 -4.60 -2.51 10.83
N CYS A 998 -4.94 -1.21 10.78
CA CYS A 998 -6.34 -0.80 10.77
C CYS A 998 -6.94 -1.20 9.42
N ILE A 999 -7.95 -2.06 9.43
CA ILE A 999 -8.61 -2.51 8.20
C ILE A 999 -9.79 -1.59 7.96
N ARG A 1000 -9.74 -0.83 6.86
CA ARG A 1000 -10.90 -0.04 6.44
C ARG A 1000 -11.82 -0.94 5.62
N VAL A 1001 -12.94 -1.28 6.21
CA VAL A 1001 -13.88 -2.25 5.64
C VAL A 1001 -14.94 -1.52 4.81
N GLY A 1002 -15.25 -0.27 5.16
CA GLY A 1002 -16.16 0.60 4.42
C GLY A 1002 -16.12 2.04 4.96
N SER A 1003 -17.15 2.82 4.65
CA SER A 1003 -17.38 4.17 5.20
C SER A 1003 -18.62 4.26 6.09
N SER A 1004 -19.29 3.13 6.32
CA SER A 1004 -20.52 3.03 7.11
C SER A 1004 -20.27 2.34 8.44
N ARG A 1005 -21.20 2.56 9.39
CA ARG A 1005 -21.15 1.95 10.72
C ARG A 1005 -21.22 0.41 10.63
N LEU A 1006 -20.39 -0.25 11.43
CA LEU A 1006 -20.41 -1.71 11.57
C LEU A 1006 -21.33 -2.10 12.73
N ASN A 1007 -22.18 -3.11 12.52
CA ASN A 1007 -23.24 -3.48 13.47
C ASN A 1007 -22.94 -4.78 14.24
N CYS A 1008 -22.30 -5.77 13.61
CA CYS A 1008 -22.03 -7.06 14.25
C CYS A 1008 -20.78 -7.74 13.66
N MET A 1009 -20.17 -8.65 14.42
CA MET A 1009 -18.97 -9.37 14.03
C MET A 1009 -19.05 -10.83 14.51
N LEU A 1010 -18.58 -11.76 13.69
CA LEU A 1010 -18.62 -13.20 13.94
C LEU A 1010 -17.36 -13.87 13.42
N GLY A 1011 -16.66 -14.60 14.28
CA GLY A 1011 -15.62 -15.54 13.87
C GLY A 1011 -16.27 -16.85 13.41
N VAL A 1012 -16.00 -17.26 12.18
CA VAL A 1012 -16.66 -18.43 11.58
C VAL A 1012 -15.68 -19.61 11.41
N GLU A 1013 -14.40 -19.35 11.14
CA GLU A 1013 -13.32 -20.34 11.11
C GLU A 1013 -12.07 -19.71 11.74
N GLU A 1014 -11.02 -20.49 12.03
CA GLU A 1014 -9.74 -19.94 12.52
C GLU A 1014 -9.18 -18.83 11.60
N GLN A 1015 -9.54 -18.86 10.31
CA GLN A 1015 -9.01 -17.97 9.28
C GLN A 1015 -9.99 -16.88 8.79
N GLN A 1016 -11.26 -16.87 9.25
CA GLN A 1016 -12.28 -15.96 8.71
C GLN A 1016 -13.08 -15.21 9.78
N LEU A 1017 -13.18 -13.90 9.60
CA LEU A 1017 -13.96 -12.98 10.42
C LEU A 1017 -15.01 -12.27 9.55
N TRP A 1018 -16.28 -12.45 9.87
CA TRP A 1018 -17.40 -11.84 9.16
C TRP A 1018 -17.91 -10.61 9.91
N ILE A 1019 -18.18 -9.53 9.20
CA ILE A 1019 -18.61 -8.25 9.77
C ILE A 1019 -19.85 -7.75 9.03
N GLY A 1020 -20.96 -7.58 9.73
CA GLY A 1020 -22.19 -7.00 9.17
C GLY A 1020 -22.17 -5.47 9.29
N SER A 1021 -22.49 -4.79 8.20
CA SER A 1021 -22.48 -3.33 8.09
C SER A 1021 -23.88 -2.73 7.89
N GLN A 1022 -24.00 -1.43 8.19
CA GLN A 1022 -25.19 -0.63 7.94
C GLN A 1022 -25.49 -0.47 6.45
N ASP A 1023 -24.48 -0.56 5.59
CA ASP A 1023 -24.60 -0.47 4.12
C ASP A 1023 -25.18 -1.72 3.44
N SER A 1024 -25.72 -2.68 4.21
CA SER A 1024 -26.26 -3.98 3.78
C SER A 1024 -25.23 -5.03 3.33
N ILE A 1025 -23.93 -4.78 3.55
CA ILE A 1025 -22.85 -5.70 3.17
C ILE A 1025 -22.37 -6.50 4.39
N ILE A 1026 -22.02 -7.76 4.17
CA ILE A 1026 -21.20 -8.56 5.08
C ILE A 1026 -19.79 -8.62 4.52
N TYR A 1027 -18.84 -8.10 5.25
CA TYR A 1027 -17.43 -8.09 4.87
C TYR A 1027 -16.72 -9.28 5.51
N ILE A 1028 -15.83 -9.92 4.76
CA ILE A 1028 -15.09 -11.08 5.23
C ILE A 1028 -13.60 -10.73 5.23
N ILE A 1029 -13.05 -10.69 6.43
CA ILE A 1029 -11.63 -10.46 6.70
C ILE A 1029 -10.94 -11.80 6.87
N ASN A 1030 -9.83 -11.99 6.15
CA ASN A 1030 -8.92 -13.11 6.41
C ASN A 1030 -8.03 -12.74 7.61
N THR A 1031 -8.10 -13.54 8.67
CA THR A 1031 -7.40 -13.26 9.94
C THR A 1031 -5.87 -13.44 9.87
N HIS A 1032 -5.36 -14.08 8.81
CA HIS A 1032 -3.94 -14.29 8.54
C HIS A 1032 -3.36 -13.16 7.66
N SER A 1033 -4.00 -12.84 6.54
CA SER A 1033 -3.53 -11.75 5.65
C SER A 1033 -3.92 -10.34 6.13
N MET A 1034 -4.85 -10.24 7.10
CA MET A 1034 -5.42 -8.97 7.57
C MET A 1034 -6.03 -8.12 6.44
N SER A 1035 -6.58 -8.79 5.42
CA SER A 1035 -7.18 -8.14 4.26
C SER A 1035 -8.65 -8.49 4.10
N CYS A 1036 -9.45 -7.54 3.62
CA CYS A 1036 -10.87 -7.67 3.40
C CYS A 1036 -11.17 -7.82 1.90
N ASN A 1037 -10.98 -9.04 1.37
CA ASN A 1037 -11.02 -9.27 -0.08
C ASN A 1037 -12.34 -9.92 -0.55
N LYS A 1038 -13.23 -10.29 0.40
CA LYS A 1038 -14.49 -10.98 0.13
C LYS A 1038 -15.66 -10.22 0.76
N GLN A 1039 -16.79 -10.18 0.05
CA GLN A 1039 -18.01 -9.46 0.47
C GLN A 1039 -19.27 -10.25 0.10
N LEU A 1040 -20.26 -10.29 0.99
CA LEU A 1040 -21.59 -10.85 0.73
C LEU A 1040 -22.61 -9.72 0.75
N ARG A 1041 -23.40 -9.60 -0.32
CA ARG A 1041 -24.30 -8.46 -0.53
C ARG A 1041 -25.77 -8.85 -0.57
N GLU A 1042 -26.14 -10.04 -0.09
CA GLU A 1042 -27.50 -10.55 -0.31
C GLU A 1042 -28.60 -9.85 0.49
N HIS A 1043 -28.24 -9.15 1.55
CA HIS A 1043 -29.19 -8.31 2.27
C HIS A 1043 -29.61 -7.08 1.46
N ARG A 1044 -30.79 -6.53 1.79
CA ARG A 1044 -31.35 -5.33 1.16
C ARG A 1044 -31.46 -4.14 2.11
N ALA A 1045 -31.28 -4.39 3.39
CA ALA A 1045 -31.18 -3.39 4.44
C ALA A 1045 -29.98 -3.74 5.35
N GLU A 1046 -29.68 -2.88 6.32
CA GLU A 1046 -28.57 -3.07 7.26
C GLU A 1046 -28.55 -4.48 7.88
N VAL A 1047 -27.35 -5.02 8.05
CA VAL A 1047 -27.14 -6.31 8.71
C VAL A 1047 -27.11 -6.06 10.22
N THR A 1048 -28.00 -6.69 10.97
CA THR A 1048 -28.17 -6.41 12.40
C THR A 1048 -27.46 -7.42 13.32
N SER A 1049 -27.36 -8.69 12.90
CA SER A 1049 -26.73 -9.73 13.72
C SER A 1049 -26.25 -10.91 12.86
N LEU A 1050 -25.21 -11.60 13.37
CA LEU A 1050 -24.57 -12.76 12.77
C LEU A 1050 -24.44 -13.88 13.81
N GLN A 1051 -24.70 -15.13 13.44
CA GLN A 1051 -24.52 -16.32 14.27
C GLN A 1051 -23.97 -17.49 13.45
N ALA A 1052 -23.16 -18.38 14.06
CA ALA A 1052 -22.65 -19.59 13.41
C ALA A 1052 -23.20 -20.86 14.08
N GLN A 1053 -23.40 -21.91 13.28
CA GLN A 1053 -23.65 -23.27 13.69
C GLN A 1053 -22.51 -24.17 13.22
N ASP A 1054 -21.78 -24.76 14.17
CA ASP A 1054 -20.72 -25.75 13.94
C ASP A 1054 -19.65 -25.33 12.91
N HIS A 1055 -19.43 -24.02 12.72
CA HIS A 1055 -18.53 -23.44 11.70
C HIS A 1055 -18.88 -23.81 10.23
N VAL A 1056 -19.92 -24.60 9.99
CA VAL A 1056 -20.36 -25.03 8.65
C VAL A 1056 -21.43 -24.11 8.08
N VAL A 1057 -22.31 -23.60 8.95
CA VAL A 1057 -23.45 -22.77 8.57
C VAL A 1057 -23.43 -21.46 9.34
N ALA A 1058 -23.61 -20.34 8.65
CA ALA A 1058 -23.78 -19.03 9.29
C ALA A 1058 -25.19 -18.48 9.03
N TYR A 1059 -25.73 -17.73 9.99
CA TYR A 1059 -27.01 -17.03 9.91
C TYR A 1059 -26.73 -15.53 9.97
N SER A 1060 -27.37 -14.76 9.10
CA SER A 1060 -27.32 -13.31 9.17
C SER A 1060 -28.74 -12.72 9.13
N SER A 1061 -28.98 -11.72 9.97
CA SER A 1061 -30.26 -11.02 10.02
C SER A 1061 -30.14 -9.59 9.49
N SER A 1062 -31.23 -9.10 8.91
CA SER A 1062 -31.38 -7.71 8.50
C SER A 1062 -32.48 -7.02 9.28
N ALA A 1063 -32.40 -5.68 9.39
CA ALA A 1063 -33.37 -4.86 10.10
C ALA A 1063 -34.81 -5.10 9.62
N GLU A 1064 -35.05 -5.35 8.33
CA GLU A 1064 -36.39 -5.59 7.76
C GLU A 1064 -37.00 -6.97 8.07
N GLY A 1065 -36.33 -7.79 8.91
CA GLY A 1065 -36.78 -9.12 9.31
C GLY A 1065 -36.31 -10.26 8.41
N THR A 1066 -35.47 -9.99 7.40
CA THR A 1066 -34.89 -11.02 6.54
C THR A 1066 -33.76 -11.76 7.26
N VAL A 1067 -33.80 -13.10 7.28
CA VAL A 1067 -32.74 -13.97 7.79
C VAL A 1067 -32.22 -14.84 6.66
N ILE A 1068 -30.90 -14.83 6.46
CA ILE A 1068 -30.20 -15.59 5.42
C ILE A 1068 -29.29 -16.62 6.08
N VAL A 1069 -29.34 -17.85 5.57
CA VAL A 1069 -28.54 -19.00 5.97
C VAL A 1069 -27.46 -19.22 4.90
N TRP A 1070 -26.20 -19.19 5.33
CA TRP A 1070 -25.01 -19.27 4.50
C TRP A 1070 -24.30 -20.59 4.71
N ASP A 1071 -23.78 -21.13 3.63
CA ASP A 1071 -22.73 -22.13 3.68
C ASP A 1071 -21.39 -21.42 3.84
N VAL A 1072 -20.65 -21.75 4.90
CA VAL A 1072 -19.42 -21.02 5.27
C VAL A 1072 -18.29 -21.28 4.26
N ALA A 1073 -18.11 -22.53 3.85
CA ALA A 1073 -17.04 -22.92 2.95
C ALA A 1073 -17.22 -22.33 1.54
N THR A 1074 -18.46 -22.35 1.03
CA THR A 1074 -18.76 -21.89 -0.34
C THR A 1074 -19.19 -20.42 -0.40
N LEU A 1075 -19.51 -19.80 0.74
CA LEU A 1075 -20.09 -18.45 0.84
C LEU A 1075 -21.42 -18.27 0.09
N GLN A 1076 -22.12 -19.38 -0.17
CA GLN A 1076 -23.40 -19.38 -0.88
C GLN A 1076 -24.60 -19.37 0.07
N VAL A 1077 -25.73 -18.84 -0.41
CA VAL A 1077 -26.99 -18.86 0.33
C VAL A 1077 -27.60 -20.27 0.25
N ARG A 1078 -27.75 -20.93 1.40
CA ARG A 1078 -28.51 -22.19 1.52
C ARG A 1078 -30.01 -21.93 1.55
N ARG A 1079 -30.43 -20.91 2.30
CA ARG A 1079 -31.83 -20.58 2.52
C ARG A 1079 -31.98 -19.13 2.95
N HIS A 1080 -33.11 -18.50 2.68
CA HIS A 1080 -33.51 -17.27 3.36
C HIS A 1080 -35.01 -17.32 3.68
N PHE A 1081 -35.41 -16.58 4.71
CA PHE A 1081 -36.81 -16.43 5.10
C PHE A 1081 -37.02 -15.05 5.74
N ARG A 1082 -38.27 -14.57 5.74
CA ARG A 1082 -38.62 -13.26 6.27
C ARG A 1082 -39.56 -13.40 7.45
N LEU A 1083 -39.25 -12.70 8.54
CA LEU A 1083 -40.07 -12.60 9.74
C LEU A 1083 -40.97 -11.37 9.66
N ALA A 1084 -42.20 -11.48 10.16
CA ALA A 1084 -43.09 -10.33 10.30
C ALA A 1084 -42.70 -9.54 11.55
N CYS A 1085 -41.94 -8.46 11.36
CA CYS A 1085 -41.53 -7.53 12.40
C CYS A 1085 -41.17 -6.16 11.80
N ASP A 1086 -41.30 -5.10 12.60
CA ASP A 1086 -40.92 -3.73 12.18
C ASP A 1086 -39.39 -3.59 12.10
N ARG A 1087 -38.69 -4.07 13.13
CA ARG A 1087 -37.23 -4.16 13.15
C ARG A 1087 -36.75 -5.41 13.89
N LEU A 1088 -35.86 -6.17 13.25
CA LEU A 1088 -35.17 -7.31 13.85
C LEU A 1088 -33.81 -6.87 14.39
N HIS A 1089 -33.67 -6.85 15.73
CA HIS A 1089 -32.47 -6.33 16.39
C HIS A 1089 -31.33 -7.34 16.48
N SER A 1090 -31.64 -8.57 16.90
CA SER A 1090 -30.62 -9.60 17.07
C SER A 1090 -31.20 -11.00 16.93
N ILE A 1091 -30.32 -11.95 16.60
CA ILE A 1091 -30.61 -13.37 16.53
C ILE A 1091 -29.64 -14.15 17.43
N GLN A 1092 -30.11 -15.22 18.05
CA GLN A 1092 -29.29 -16.13 18.86
C GLN A 1092 -29.64 -17.57 18.48
N LEU A 1093 -28.62 -18.38 18.18
CA LEU A 1093 -28.80 -19.79 17.89
C LEU A 1093 -28.53 -20.60 19.15
N LEU A 1094 -29.47 -21.48 19.52
CA LEU A 1094 -29.33 -22.34 20.68
C LEU A 1094 -30.02 -23.70 20.45
N ASP A 1095 -29.28 -24.79 20.62
CA ASP A 1095 -29.73 -26.18 20.35
C ASP A 1095 -30.43 -26.37 19.00
N GLY A 1096 -29.86 -25.76 17.95
CA GLY A 1096 -30.40 -25.80 16.59
C GLY A 1096 -31.68 -24.98 16.36
N ARG A 1097 -32.15 -24.21 17.36
CA ARG A 1097 -33.27 -23.28 17.24
C ARG A 1097 -32.79 -21.84 17.18
N LEU A 1098 -33.30 -21.08 16.21
CA LEU A 1098 -32.98 -19.67 16.04
C LEU A 1098 -34.00 -18.81 16.79
N TRP A 1099 -33.54 -18.11 17.81
CA TRP A 1099 -34.31 -17.12 18.57
C TRP A 1099 -34.10 -15.73 17.96
N CYS A 1100 -35.18 -14.97 17.79
CA CYS A 1100 -35.17 -13.67 17.12
C CYS A 1100 -35.83 -12.61 18.01
N CYS A 1101 -35.14 -11.50 18.26
CA CYS A 1101 -35.72 -10.36 18.98
C CYS A 1101 -36.35 -9.37 18.01
N LYS A 1102 -37.68 -9.32 18.05
CA LYS A 1102 -38.50 -8.39 17.25
C LYS A 1102 -39.11 -7.31 18.14
N MET A 1103 -39.26 -6.12 17.59
CA MET A 1103 -40.16 -5.11 18.15
C MET A 1103 -41.60 -5.48 17.75
N ALA A 1104 -42.50 -5.79 18.71
CA ALA A 1104 -43.95 -5.55 18.62
C ALA A 1104 -44.77 -6.26 19.73
N LEU A 1105 -45.79 -5.55 20.27
CA LEU A 1105 -47.12 -6.12 20.52
C LEU A 1105 -48.22 -5.05 20.25
N PRO A 1106 -49.45 -5.47 19.85
CA PRO A 1106 -50.60 -4.61 19.57
C PRO A 1106 -51.12 -3.87 20.81
N ASP A 1107 -51.87 -2.79 20.58
CA ASP A 1107 -52.41 -1.80 21.55
C ASP A 1107 -53.17 -2.33 22.79
N HIS A 1108 -53.33 -3.64 22.97
CA HIS A 1108 -54.20 -4.25 23.99
C HIS A 1108 -53.46 -4.87 25.19
N LEU A 1109 -52.12 -4.85 25.23
CA LEU A 1109 -51.31 -5.40 26.33
C LEU A 1109 -50.27 -4.38 26.84
N ARG A 1110 -50.71 -3.27 27.44
CA ARG A 1110 -49.85 -2.31 28.16
C ARG A 1110 -49.34 -2.85 29.51
N VAL A 1111 -48.56 -3.93 29.49
CA VAL A 1111 -47.86 -4.45 30.69
C VAL A 1111 -46.33 -4.56 30.46
N CYS A 1112 -45.86 -4.34 29.22
CA CYS A 1112 -44.44 -4.45 28.85
C CYS A 1112 -43.86 -3.11 28.33
N PRO A 1113 -42.55 -2.85 28.58
CA PRO A 1113 -41.86 -1.67 28.09
C PRO A 1113 -41.85 -1.59 26.55
N SER A 1114 -41.85 -0.37 26.02
CA SER A 1114 -42.11 -0.06 24.60
C SER A 1114 -41.03 -0.51 23.61
N SER A 1115 -39.84 -0.91 24.07
CA SER A 1115 -38.77 -1.43 23.21
C SER A 1115 -37.70 -2.23 23.98
N TYR A 1116 -37.35 -3.42 23.48
CA TYR A 1116 -36.25 -4.24 23.98
C TYR A 1116 -35.00 -4.02 23.12
N THR A 1117 -33.84 -3.87 23.76
CA THR A 1117 -32.56 -3.58 23.07
C THR A 1117 -31.67 -4.81 22.91
N SER A 1118 -31.71 -5.71 23.89
CA SER A 1118 -30.88 -6.92 23.94
C SER A 1118 -31.60 -8.04 24.68
N PHE A 1119 -31.28 -9.29 24.33
CA PHE A 1119 -31.78 -10.47 25.02
C PHE A 1119 -30.71 -11.55 25.14
N LEU A 1120 -30.84 -12.41 26.15
CA LEU A 1120 -30.01 -13.59 26.38
C LEU A 1120 -30.88 -14.78 26.75
N VAL A 1121 -30.69 -15.92 26.10
CA VAL A 1121 -31.36 -17.19 26.44
C VAL A 1121 -30.43 -18.07 27.27
N LEU A 1122 -30.90 -18.53 28.43
CA LEU A 1122 -30.19 -19.45 29.33
C LEU A 1122 -30.94 -20.79 29.40
N ASN A 1123 -30.57 -21.73 28.53
CA ASN A 1123 -31.32 -22.98 28.41
C ASN A 1123 -31.25 -23.88 29.64
N GLU A 1124 -30.07 -23.97 30.26
CA GLU A 1124 -29.83 -24.74 31.50
C GLU A 1124 -30.79 -24.35 32.65
N ARG A 1125 -31.34 -23.13 32.60
CA ARG A 1125 -32.21 -22.57 33.63
C ARG A 1125 -33.63 -22.32 33.15
N GLU A 1126 -33.95 -22.67 31.91
CA GLU A 1126 -35.22 -22.34 31.26
C GLU A 1126 -35.59 -20.84 31.33
N GLN A 1127 -34.61 -19.93 31.19
CA GLN A 1127 -34.81 -18.49 31.34
C GLN A 1127 -34.47 -17.68 30.09
N VAL A 1128 -35.21 -16.59 29.86
CA VAL A 1128 -34.84 -15.53 28.92
C VAL A 1128 -34.66 -14.24 29.70
N TRP A 1129 -33.62 -13.47 29.38
CA TRP A 1129 -33.33 -12.18 29.98
C TRP A 1129 -33.42 -11.11 28.91
N THR A 1130 -34.11 -9.99 29.19
CA THR A 1130 -34.29 -8.90 28.23
C THR A 1130 -33.98 -7.54 28.87
N GLY A 1131 -33.23 -6.72 28.15
CA GLY A 1131 -32.95 -5.33 28.49
C GLY A 1131 -33.90 -4.38 27.78
N CYS A 1132 -34.34 -3.33 28.48
CA CYS A 1132 -35.32 -2.38 27.97
C CYS A 1132 -34.64 -1.06 27.56
N ALA A 1133 -35.08 -0.48 26.44
CA ALA A 1133 -34.65 0.86 26.03
C ALA A 1133 -35.43 1.91 26.82
N GLY A 1134 -34.73 2.86 27.43
CA GLY A 1134 -35.35 4.00 28.14
C GLY A 1134 -35.82 3.71 29.57
N GLU A 1135 -35.89 2.44 29.98
CA GLU A 1135 -36.28 2.03 31.34
C GLU A 1135 -35.10 1.38 32.06
N SER A 1136 -34.98 1.64 33.36
CA SER A 1136 -33.89 1.16 34.21
C SER A 1136 -34.13 -0.26 34.76
N GLU A 1137 -34.70 -1.18 33.96
CA GLU A 1137 -35.07 -2.52 34.42
C GLU A 1137 -34.62 -3.64 33.46
N LEU A 1138 -34.26 -4.78 34.06
CA LEU A 1138 -34.09 -6.07 33.38
C LEU A 1138 -35.29 -6.94 33.66
N CYS A 1139 -35.83 -7.57 32.61
CA CYS A 1139 -36.92 -8.53 32.74
C CYS A 1139 -36.39 -9.95 32.57
N VAL A 1140 -36.78 -10.84 33.48
CA VAL A 1140 -36.48 -12.29 33.42
C VAL A 1140 -37.78 -13.05 33.17
N TRP A 1141 -37.75 -13.92 32.17
CA TRP A 1141 -38.88 -14.67 31.65
C TRP A 1141 -38.61 -16.16 31.78
N HIS A 1142 -39.67 -16.95 31.91
CA HIS A 1142 -39.58 -18.40 31.86
C HIS A 1142 -39.74 -18.85 30.39
N LEU A 1143 -38.92 -19.78 29.91
CA LEU A 1143 -38.99 -20.29 28.54
C LEU A 1143 -40.35 -20.92 28.22
N GLY A 1144 -41.01 -21.48 29.23
CA GLY A 1144 -42.38 -22.04 29.14
C GLY A 1144 -43.53 -21.02 29.17
N ASP A 1145 -43.31 -19.77 29.63
CA ASP A 1145 -44.35 -18.72 29.69
C ASP A 1145 -43.74 -17.33 29.43
N LEU A 1146 -43.93 -16.83 28.21
CA LEU A 1146 -43.45 -15.52 27.75
C LEU A 1146 -44.52 -14.42 27.85
N SER A 1147 -45.68 -14.69 28.47
CA SER A 1147 -46.77 -13.70 28.56
C SER A 1147 -46.49 -12.59 29.57
N ARG A 1148 -45.69 -12.88 30.62
CA ARG A 1148 -45.28 -11.93 31.65
C ARG A 1148 -43.89 -12.27 32.18
N PRO A 1149 -43.07 -11.26 32.56
CA PRO A 1149 -41.81 -11.52 33.23
C PRO A 1149 -42.09 -12.03 34.65
N PHE A 1150 -41.41 -13.09 35.08
CA PHE A 1150 -41.56 -13.61 36.44
C PHE A 1150 -40.69 -12.83 37.45
N ASN A 1151 -39.67 -12.11 36.97
CA ASN A 1151 -38.85 -11.25 37.80
C ASN A 1151 -38.43 -9.97 37.05
N ARG A 1152 -38.32 -8.86 37.79
CA ARG A 1152 -37.87 -7.55 37.29
C ARG A 1152 -36.78 -7.00 38.20
N ILE A 1153 -35.60 -6.76 37.65
CA ILE A 1153 -34.43 -6.31 38.40
C ILE A 1153 -34.21 -4.83 38.07
N GLN A 1154 -34.29 -3.98 39.08
CA GLN A 1154 -34.06 -2.53 38.95
C GLN A 1154 -32.57 -2.21 38.92
N LEU A 1155 -32.17 -1.32 38.01
CA LEU A 1155 -30.80 -0.84 37.81
C LEU A 1155 -30.69 0.63 38.27
N PRO A 1156 -30.22 0.90 39.50
CA PRO A 1156 -30.24 2.24 40.10
C PRO A 1156 -29.46 3.26 39.27
N GLU A 1157 -30.01 4.46 39.04
CA GLU A 1157 -29.34 5.55 38.31
C GLU A 1157 -28.93 5.19 36.86
N SER A 1158 -29.72 4.37 36.17
CA SER A 1158 -29.58 4.12 34.73
C SER A 1158 -30.74 4.73 33.94
N SER A 1159 -30.53 5.04 32.66
CA SER A 1159 -31.57 5.56 31.75
C SER A 1159 -31.94 4.56 30.65
N GLY A 1160 -31.42 3.34 30.70
CA GLY A 1160 -31.72 2.28 29.74
C GLY A 1160 -30.56 1.31 29.54
N VAL A 1161 -30.90 0.08 29.15
CA VAL A 1161 -29.94 -0.99 28.85
C VAL A 1161 -29.57 -0.96 27.37
N ILE A 1162 -28.28 -1.00 27.06
CA ILE A 1162 -27.78 -1.04 25.67
C ILE A 1162 -27.39 -2.47 25.28
N CYS A 1163 -26.56 -3.12 26.08
CA CYS A 1163 -25.98 -4.42 25.77
C CYS A 1163 -25.88 -5.30 27.01
N MET A 1164 -25.90 -6.62 26.80
CA MET A 1164 -25.80 -7.63 27.85
C MET A 1164 -25.00 -8.83 27.38
N ILE A 1165 -24.19 -9.41 28.26
CA ILE A 1165 -23.51 -10.69 28.02
C ILE A 1165 -23.58 -11.59 29.26
N ARG A 1166 -23.60 -12.91 29.05
CA ARG A 1166 -23.42 -13.90 30.13
C ARG A 1166 -21.93 -14.20 30.27
N VAL A 1167 -21.43 -14.19 31.50
CA VAL A 1167 -20.07 -14.62 31.83
C VAL A 1167 -20.13 -15.45 33.11
N LYS A 1168 -19.74 -16.72 33.04
CA LYS A 1168 -19.94 -17.70 34.14
C LYS A 1168 -21.40 -17.71 34.62
N ASN A 1169 -21.63 -17.45 35.92
CA ASN A 1169 -22.94 -17.39 36.57
C ASN A 1169 -23.48 -15.95 36.73
N GLN A 1170 -22.87 -14.97 36.04
CA GLN A 1170 -23.22 -13.55 36.12
C GLN A 1170 -23.68 -13.03 34.75
N ILE A 1171 -24.56 -12.03 34.78
CA ILE A 1171 -24.94 -11.23 33.61
C ILE A 1171 -24.35 -9.83 33.78
N TRP A 1172 -23.58 -9.42 32.78
CA TRP A 1172 -22.97 -8.10 32.71
C TRP A 1172 -23.82 -7.21 31.81
N VAL A 1173 -24.25 -6.07 32.32
CA VAL A 1173 -25.20 -5.17 31.66
C VAL A 1173 -24.60 -3.79 31.50
N GLY A 1174 -24.48 -3.33 30.25
CA GLY A 1174 -24.02 -1.98 29.91
C GLY A 1174 -25.20 -1.02 29.75
N CYS A 1175 -25.14 0.12 30.46
CA CYS A 1175 -26.25 1.08 30.53
C CYS A 1175 -25.84 2.51 30.16
N ASN A 1176 -26.86 3.32 29.85
CA ASN A 1176 -26.77 4.77 29.74
C ASN A 1176 -26.87 5.47 31.11
N GLY A 1177 -26.12 6.55 31.28
CA GLY A 1177 -26.23 7.43 32.45
C GLY A 1177 -27.46 8.36 32.38
N PRO A 1178 -27.90 8.94 33.50
CA PRO A 1178 -29.04 9.84 33.54
C PRO A 1178 -28.74 11.12 32.74
N GLY A 1179 -29.72 11.58 31.92
CA GLY A 1179 -29.58 12.61 30.89
C GLY A 1179 -29.36 14.06 31.36
N GLY A 1180 -28.78 14.29 32.53
CA GLY A 1180 -28.49 15.62 33.08
C GLY A 1180 -26.99 15.88 33.24
N GLY A 1181 -26.37 16.51 32.23
CA GLY A 1181 -25.11 17.24 32.37
C GLY A 1181 -23.81 16.49 32.00
N LYS A 1182 -23.63 15.21 32.35
CA LYS A 1182 -22.57 14.32 31.84
C LYS A 1182 -23.02 12.84 31.96
N SER A 1183 -23.40 12.22 30.85
CA SER A 1183 -23.90 10.83 30.81
C SER A 1183 -22.77 9.83 31.10
N ARG A 1184 -22.64 9.36 32.35
CA ARG A 1184 -21.65 8.31 32.70
C ARG A 1184 -22.20 6.92 32.39
N GLY A 1185 -21.48 6.14 31.59
CA GLY A 1185 -21.80 4.75 31.32
C GLY A 1185 -21.47 3.87 32.53
N LYS A 1186 -22.46 3.09 32.97
CA LYS A 1186 -22.33 2.15 34.09
C LYS A 1186 -22.46 0.72 33.60
N ILE A 1187 -21.75 -0.18 34.29
CA ILE A 1187 -21.90 -1.62 34.13
C ILE A 1187 -22.45 -2.20 35.44
N TYR A 1188 -23.49 -3.01 35.32
CA TYR A 1188 -24.07 -3.76 36.43
C TYR A 1188 -23.73 -5.24 36.26
N VAL A 1189 -23.23 -5.86 37.32
CA VAL A 1189 -23.01 -7.31 37.39
C VAL A 1189 -24.15 -7.90 38.20
N VAL A 1190 -24.95 -8.76 37.56
CA VAL A 1190 -26.15 -9.36 38.14
C VAL A 1190 -25.96 -10.85 38.31
N ASP A 1191 -26.23 -11.36 39.51
CA ASP A 1191 -26.17 -12.79 39.78
C ASP A 1191 -27.39 -13.52 39.19
N THR A 1192 -27.13 -14.61 38.47
CA THR A 1192 -28.19 -15.36 37.78
C THR A 1192 -29.01 -16.27 38.70
N GLU A 1193 -28.60 -16.51 39.95
CA GLU A 1193 -29.36 -17.30 40.93
C GLU A 1193 -30.25 -16.44 41.82
N ARG A 1194 -29.67 -15.36 42.34
CA ARG A 1194 -30.29 -14.45 43.29
C ARG A 1194 -31.10 -13.37 42.59
N HIS A 1195 -30.88 -13.15 41.29
CA HIS A 1195 -31.51 -12.10 40.50
C HIS A 1195 -31.34 -10.70 41.12
N ARG A 1196 -30.12 -10.40 41.60
CA ARG A 1196 -29.78 -9.12 42.24
C ARG A 1196 -28.48 -8.58 41.69
N VAL A 1197 -28.35 -7.26 41.70
CA VAL A 1197 -27.10 -6.56 41.34
C VAL A 1197 -26.05 -6.83 42.43
N GLU A 1198 -24.93 -7.45 42.06
CA GLU A 1198 -23.80 -7.70 42.94
C GLU A 1198 -22.80 -6.55 42.94
N LYS A 1199 -22.52 -5.98 41.77
CA LYS A 1199 -21.52 -4.93 41.58
C LYS A 1199 -22.06 -3.83 40.68
N GLU A 1200 -21.79 -2.59 41.05
CA GLU A 1200 -21.98 -1.40 40.23
C GLU A 1200 -20.61 -0.82 39.87
N LEU A 1201 -20.34 -0.73 38.57
CA LEU A 1201 -19.04 -0.35 38.03
C LEU A 1201 -19.17 0.93 37.19
N MET A 1202 -18.40 1.96 37.53
CA MET A 1202 -18.30 3.17 36.70
C MET A 1202 -17.38 2.90 35.52
N ALA A 1203 -17.97 2.58 34.36
CA ALA A 1203 -17.22 2.09 33.22
C ALA A 1203 -16.58 3.21 32.40
N HIS A 1204 -17.41 4.16 31.95
CA HIS A 1204 -17.04 5.14 30.94
C HIS A 1204 -17.58 6.52 31.30
N SER A 1205 -16.89 7.57 30.84
CA SER A 1205 -17.39 8.94 30.98
C SER A 1205 -18.55 9.25 30.03
N ASP A 1206 -18.77 8.35 29.07
CA ASP A 1206 -19.89 8.30 28.13
C ASP A 1206 -20.61 6.95 28.24
N SER A 1207 -21.67 6.71 27.48
CA SER A 1207 -22.44 5.46 27.43
C SER A 1207 -21.61 4.21 27.07
N VAL A 1208 -22.00 3.05 27.61
CA VAL A 1208 -21.44 1.74 27.23
C VAL A 1208 -22.14 1.26 25.96
N GLN A 1209 -21.39 1.13 24.86
CA GLN A 1209 -21.94 0.72 23.56
C GLN A 1209 -21.91 -0.80 23.36
N THR A 1210 -20.85 -1.47 23.81
CA THR A 1210 -20.63 -2.89 23.52
C THR A 1210 -19.90 -3.60 24.65
N LEU A 1211 -20.11 -4.92 24.74
CA LEU A 1211 -19.50 -5.80 25.73
C LEU A 1211 -18.99 -7.09 25.06
N CYS A 1212 -17.85 -7.60 25.50
CA CYS A 1212 -17.25 -8.84 24.97
C CYS A 1212 -16.58 -9.64 26.11
N SER A 1213 -16.72 -10.97 26.11
CA SER A 1213 -16.03 -11.87 27.03
C SER A 1213 -14.73 -12.36 26.39
N ALA A 1214 -13.63 -12.34 27.15
CA ALA A 1214 -12.37 -12.95 26.78
C ALA A 1214 -12.09 -14.15 27.71
N GLU A 1215 -12.41 -15.35 27.21
CA GLU A 1215 -12.24 -16.65 27.88
C GLU A 1215 -12.86 -16.71 29.29
N ASP A 1216 -13.92 -15.94 29.55
CA ASP A 1216 -14.56 -15.76 30.87
C ASP A 1216 -13.61 -15.32 31.99
N ARG A 1217 -12.39 -14.89 31.64
CA ARG A 1217 -11.40 -14.32 32.57
C ARG A 1217 -11.54 -12.82 32.65
N TYR A 1218 -11.88 -12.19 31.53
CA TYR A 1218 -12.07 -10.75 31.42
C TYR A 1218 -13.36 -10.40 30.70
N VAL A 1219 -13.98 -9.29 31.10
CA VAL A 1219 -15.00 -8.59 30.32
C VAL A 1219 -14.37 -7.33 29.73
N LEU A 1220 -14.69 -7.04 28.47
CA LEU A 1220 -14.27 -5.85 27.74
C LEU A 1220 -15.50 -4.99 27.49
N SER A 1221 -15.42 -3.69 27.76
CA SER A 1221 -16.50 -2.75 27.46
C SER A 1221 -16.02 -1.62 26.56
N GLY A 1222 -16.78 -1.30 25.51
CA GLY A 1222 -16.51 -0.20 24.60
C GLY A 1222 -17.43 1.00 24.88
N ALA A 1223 -16.90 2.21 24.71
CA ALA A 1223 -17.62 3.45 24.96
C ALA A 1223 -18.15 4.13 23.70
N ALA A 1224 -19.13 5.01 23.88
CA ALA A 1224 -19.55 5.97 22.85
C ALA A 1224 -18.51 7.07 22.59
N GLY A 1225 -18.78 7.87 21.55
CA GLY A 1225 -17.80 8.73 20.90
C GLY A 1225 -17.19 9.82 21.78
N GLN A 1226 -17.77 10.20 22.92
CA GLN A 1226 -17.13 11.20 23.79
C GLN A 1226 -15.98 10.61 24.63
N ASP A 1227 -16.01 9.30 24.94
CA ASP A 1227 -14.91 8.60 25.63
C ASP A 1227 -14.05 7.82 24.62
N GLY A 1228 -14.69 7.00 23.77
CA GLY A 1228 -14.04 6.24 22.70
C GLY A 1228 -12.99 5.22 23.17
N LYS A 1229 -13.03 4.83 24.44
CA LYS A 1229 -12.08 3.89 25.08
C LYS A 1229 -12.70 2.52 25.29
N ILE A 1230 -11.83 1.53 25.50
CA ILE A 1230 -12.19 0.19 25.93
C ILE A 1230 -11.70 -0.01 27.38
N ALA A 1231 -12.57 -0.49 28.27
CA ALA A 1231 -12.22 -0.85 29.63
C ALA A 1231 -12.22 -2.37 29.83
N ILE A 1232 -11.25 -2.87 30.58
CA ILE A 1232 -10.99 -4.30 30.75
C ILE A 1232 -11.16 -4.69 32.22
N TRP A 1233 -12.14 -5.54 32.48
CA TRP A 1233 -12.65 -5.90 33.78
C TRP A 1233 -12.26 -7.33 34.14
N LYS A 1234 -11.87 -7.57 35.39
CA LYS A 1234 -11.65 -8.92 35.91
C LYS A 1234 -12.98 -9.58 36.28
N VAL A 1235 -13.10 -10.85 35.93
CA VAL A 1235 -14.25 -11.69 36.28
C VAL A 1235 -13.88 -12.52 37.51
N GLU A 1236 -14.07 -11.92 38.69
CA GLU A 1236 -13.94 -12.55 40.02
C GLU A 1236 -15.29 -12.91 40.61
#